data_AF-A0A8T4S5J1-F1
#
_entry.id   AF-A0A8T4S5J1-F1
#
_cell.length_a   1.000
_cell.length_b   1.000
_cell.length_c   1.000
_cell.angle_alpha   90.00
_cell.angle_beta   90.00
_cell.angle_gamma   90.00
#
_symmetry.space_group_name_H-M   'P 1'
#
loop_
_entity.id
_entity.type
_entity.pdbx_description
1 polymer ?
#
loop_
_entity_poly.entity_id
_entity_poly.type
_entity_poly.pdbx_seq_one_letter_code
_entity_poly.pdbx_strand_id
1 'polypeptide(L)'
;MKVVVVFILVPKNSGLRSYRESALSYFKDVKDTRLIEARGEDIPFLVKQFLNKGKNAFGLTGEDLFREYCLENKESQLKVIKRIAWDDPSAIYGKPTLCLIGPEGKSLETMPRDLTVCIASKYKKLAKKYLNFLERKGFSFKKIYINGCVETSCSEGIADLIIDIVYTGSSLIKYNLKAYDVIMQSDFLVIGADSSGNSIMPKEAVQKMSKYEPPTSDRRGKLRLDFNENTSGCSPKVLDALRDISVEDICMYPDYGNFRKELALYLDTGSKNVLPTNGTDEAIKVVMDTFLEKGDEVIIPEPTFTMFKVYADIVEANITNVLYNDDLSFPTQKLLEKITDKTKLVVLVNPNNPTGTTISEQDIISVLEKAKDAIVLVDEAYSQYYGKSCKRFVEKYSNLIVTQTFSKAFGLAGLRLGCIISSEAIITNLEKVISPYSVNNLALIAASAAMKDEEFISNYVEEVRESRQYVQKELEKLGIKVFSSEANFMMADFGERCNYVLLQLRERGILVRDRSTYPLLKNCIRIGIGTMEQSRVLIEAIKNIIPEDVVLFDMDGVLVDVSNSYRTAIQRTAKFFANVEISREEIQEFKEKGGYNNDWDLTEAVILKRNVKCSKDDIIRKFQEFYLGDNEDKGLIDNERFLLTKEVLESLYKEARLGIVTGRPREEARYILEKFGMEQYFDTIIAMEDYPENKSKPDPCSISMALDRIGRSNAVYIGDSVDDMKAAKSAGIKAIGVIPSDTNSKSLKELLVKNGAIKVISDINQIPEVLK
;
A
#
# COMPACT_ATOMS: atom_id res chain seq x y z
N MET A 1 -36.11 -20.00 16.53
CA MET A 1 -35.19 -18.93 16.99
C MET A 1 -36.01 -17.71 17.36
N LYS A 2 -35.94 -17.21 18.60
CA LYS A 2 -36.53 -15.90 18.94
C LYS A 2 -35.74 -14.84 18.15
N VAL A 3 -36.44 -13.99 17.40
CA VAL A 3 -35.84 -12.84 16.73
C VAL A 3 -35.25 -11.93 17.82
N VAL A 4 -33.93 -11.79 17.83
CA VAL A 4 -33.21 -10.99 18.81
C VAL A 4 -33.11 -9.57 18.26
N VAL A 5 -34.04 -8.70 18.66
CA VAL A 5 -34.00 -7.28 18.29
C VAL A 5 -32.83 -6.59 19.01
N VAL A 6 -31.97 -5.91 18.27
CA VAL A 6 -30.83 -5.16 18.81
C VAL A 6 -31.13 -3.66 18.80
N PHE A 7 -30.98 -3.00 19.95
CA PHE A 7 -31.18 -1.56 20.08
C PHE A 7 -29.83 -0.84 19.92
N ILE A 8 -29.78 0.15 19.03
CA ILE A 8 -28.59 0.96 18.79
C ILE A 8 -28.90 2.40 19.19
N LEU A 9 -28.21 2.88 20.23
CA LEU A 9 -28.36 4.22 20.76
C LEU A 9 -27.29 5.14 20.17
N VAL A 10 -27.72 6.20 19.50
CA VAL A 10 -26.84 7.15 18.80
C VAL A 10 -27.05 8.58 19.30
N PRO A 11 -25.99 9.41 19.36
CA PRO A 11 -26.10 10.78 19.84
C PRO A 11 -26.89 11.66 18.86
N LYS A 12 -27.80 12.48 19.40
CA LYS A 12 -28.63 13.45 18.66
C LYS A 12 -27.92 14.81 18.45
N ASN A 13 -26.81 15.05 19.13
CA ASN A 13 -26.05 16.30 19.05
C ASN A 13 -25.59 16.56 17.59
N SER A 14 -25.77 17.78 17.09
CA SER A 14 -25.51 18.13 15.68
C SER A 14 -24.07 17.88 15.23
N GLY A 15 -23.09 18.16 16.10
CA GLY A 15 -21.67 17.88 15.83
C GLY A 15 -21.29 16.40 15.82
N LEU A 16 -22.22 15.49 16.19
CA LEU A 16 -22.00 14.04 16.20
C LEU A 16 -22.79 13.31 15.12
N ARG A 17 -23.60 14.04 14.35
CA ARG A 17 -24.55 13.48 13.38
C ARG A 17 -23.86 12.86 12.17
N SER A 18 -22.69 13.37 11.77
CA SER A 18 -21.86 12.84 10.68
C SER A 18 -21.31 11.43 10.97
N TYR A 19 -21.09 11.07 12.24
CA TYR A 19 -20.48 9.79 12.62
C TYR A 19 -21.49 8.65 12.80
N ARG A 20 -22.79 8.96 12.74
CA ARG A 20 -23.85 7.95 12.84
C ARG A 20 -23.70 6.89 11.76
N GLU A 21 -23.43 7.26 10.53
CA GLU A 21 -23.31 6.32 9.40
C GLU A 21 -22.07 5.41 9.52
N SER A 22 -20.91 5.99 9.86
CA SER A 22 -19.68 5.23 10.11
C SER A 22 -19.86 4.24 11.25
N ALA A 23 -20.55 4.64 12.32
CA ALA A 23 -20.78 3.77 13.46
C ALA A 23 -21.87 2.71 13.21
N LEU A 24 -22.93 3.03 12.45
CA LEU A 24 -23.94 2.06 12.04
C LEU A 24 -23.38 1.02 11.07
N SER A 25 -22.32 1.37 10.32
CA SER A 25 -21.65 0.42 9.44
C SER A 25 -21.15 -0.83 10.17
N TYR A 26 -20.80 -0.73 11.46
CA TYR A 26 -20.38 -1.87 12.28
C TYR A 26 -21.50 -2.83 12.65
N PHE A 27 -22.75 -2.41 12.51
CA PHE A 27 -23.91 -3.23 12.84
C PHE A 27 -24.69 -3.68 11.59
N LYS A 28 -24.13 -3.48 10.38
CA LYS A 28 -24.77 -3.82 9.09
C LYS A 28 -25.18 -5.28 8.96
N ASP A 29 -24.47 -6.19 9.63
CA ASP A 29 -24.74 -7.63 9.58
C ASP A 29 -25.74 -8.11 10.64
N VAL A 30 -26.21 -7.22 11.53
CA VAL A 30 -27.17 -7.55 12.58
C VAL A 30 -28.59 -7.44 12.02
N LYS A 31 -29.29 -8.57 11.87
CA LYS A 31 -30.70 -8.61 11.47
C LYS A 31 -31.59 -8.01 12.59
N ASP A 32 -32.58 -7.19 12.20
CA ASP A 32 -33.57 -6.53 13.08
C ASP A 32 -33.00 -5.54 14.13
N THR A 33 -32.44 -4.43 13.65
CA THR A 33 -31.95 -3.32 14.49
C THR A 33 -33.01 -2.23 14.69
N ARG A 34 -33.07 -1.66 15.90
CA ARG A 34 -33.87 -0.47 16.22
C ARG A 34 -32.97 0.66 16.68
N LEU A 35 -33.01 1.76 15.96
CA LEU A 35 -32.20 2.94 16.27
C LEU A 35 -32.95 3.89 17.20
N ILE A 36 -32.28 4.36 18.24
CA ILE A 36 -32.79 5.33 19.20
C ILE A 36 -31.81 6.50 19.28
N GLU A 37 -32.31 7.70 19.03
CA GLU A 37 -31.53 8.93 19.21
C GLU A 37 -31.69 9.46 20.64
N ALA A 38 -30.59 9.76 21.30
CA ALA A 38 -30.57 10.34 22.64
C ALA A 38 -29.46 11.41 22.75
N ARG A 39 -29.46 12.23 23.80
CA ARG A 39 -28.29 13.09 24.07
C ARG A 39 -27.11 12.20 24.39
N GLY A 40 -25.91 12.53 23.89
CA GLY A 40 -24.73 11.68 24.04
C GLY A 40 -24.44 11.25 25.49
N GLU A 41 -24.68 12.15 26.44
CA GLU A 41 -24.55 11.92 27.89
C GLU A 41 -25.55 10.91 28.48
N ASP A 42 -26.72 10.77 27.87
CA ASP A 42 -27.77 9.86 28.34
C ASP A 42 -27.55 8.42 27.81
N ILE A 43 -26.67 8.24 26.81
CA ILE A 43 -26.48 6.96 26.11
C ILE A 43 -25.99 5.84 27.04
N PRO A 44 -24.94 6.01 27.87
CA PRO A 44 -24.50 4.95 28.78
C PRO A 44 -25.60 4.49 29.74
N PHE A 45 -26.38 5.44 30.26
CA PHE A 45 -27.52 5.15 31.13
C PHE A 45 -28.61 4.37 30.41
N LEU A 46 -29.00 4.82 29.21
CA LEU A 46 -30.06 4.17 28.44
C LEU A 46 -29.66 2.76 27.99
N VAL A 47 -28.41 2.57 27.53
CA VAL A 47 -27.88 1.22 27.22
C VAL A 47 -28.03 0.31 28.43
N LYS A 48 -27.61 0.75 29.62
CA LYS A 48 -27.82 -0.02 30.86
C LYS A 48 -29.29 -0.35 31.10
N GLN A 49 -30.21 0.61 30.94
CA GLN A 49 -31.64 0.36 31.13
C GLN A 49 -32.18 -0.71 30.18
N PHE A 50 -31.69 -0.76 28.94
CA PHE A 50 -32.04 -1.81 27.99
C PHE A 50 -31.44 -3.17 28.42
N LEU A 51 -30.16 -3.20 28.80
CA LEU A 51 -29.49 -4.41 29.26
C LEU A 51 -30.16 -4.99 30.51
N ASN A 52 -30.50 -4.17 31.50
CA ASN A 52 -31.23 -4.56 32.71
C ASN A 52 -32.63 -5.13 32.41
N LYS A 53 -33.24 -4.75 31.29
CA LYS A 53 -34.51 -5.30 30.79
C LYS A 53 -34.32 -6.55 29.91
N GLY A 54 -33.12 -7.14 29.89
CA GLY A 54 -32.78 -8.32 29.10
C GLY A 54 -32.80 -8.09 27.59
N LYS A 55 -32.56 -6.84 27.14
CA LYS A 55 -32.46 -6.49 25.72
C LYS A 55 -31.00 -6.36 25.32
N ASN A 56 -30.67 -6.78 24.10
CA ASN A 56 -29.35 -6.48 23.53
C ASN A 56 -29.33 -5.02 23.08
N ALA A 57 -28.45 -4.23 23.69
CA ALA A 57 -28.31 -2.82 23.39
C ALA A 57 -26.85 -2.42 23.30
N PHE A 58 -26.56 -1.61 22.30
CA PHE A 58 -25.27 -0.96 22.10
C PHE A 58 -25.46 0.55 22.02
N GLY A 59 -24.48 1.30 22.49
CA GLY A 59 -24.49 2.75 22.44
C GLY A 59 -23.19 3.32 21.90
N LEU A 60 -23.29 4.46 21.23
CA LEU A 60 -22.15 5.23 20.75
C LEU A 60 -21.93 6.42 21.68
N THR A 61 -20.76 6.47 22.31
CA THR A 61 -20.41 7.54 23.26
C THR A 61 -18.94 7.92 23.12
N GLY A 62 -18.56 9.13 23.53
CA GLY A 62 -17.14 9.48 23.74
C GLY A 62 -16.60 8.82 25.02
N GLU A 63 -15.28 8.58 25.08
CA GLU A 63 -14.61 7.92 26.22
C GLU A 63 -14.83 8.65 27.55
N ASP A 64 -14.96 9.97 27.52
CA ASP A 64 -15.06 10.81 28.71
C ASP A 64 -16.36 10.57 29.49
N LEU A 65 -17.48 10.47 28.76
CA LEU A 65 -18.79 10.14 29.33
C LEU A 65 -18.86 8.70 29.83
N PHE A 66 -18.19 7.78 29.14
CA PHE A 66 -18.11 6.38 29.55
C PHE A 66 -17.30 6.21 30.84
N ARG A 67 -16.14 6.85 30.96
CA ARG A 67 -15.30 6.80 32.17
C ARG A 67 -16.03 7.41 33.37
N GLU A 68 -16.67 8.57 33.22
CA GLU A 68 -17.43 9.17 34.33
C GLU A 68 -18.58 8.26 34.78
N TYR A 69 -19.31 7.66 33.84
CA TYR A 69 -20.40 6.73 34.13
C TYR A 69 -19.94 5.45 34.87
N CYS A 70 -18.87 4.81 34.39
CA CYS A 70 -18.31 3.60 35.01
C CYS A 70 -17.74 3.86 36.41
N LEU A 71 -17.08 5.02 36.60
CA LEU A 71 -16.52 5.41 37.89
C LEU A 71 -17.61 5.77 38.92
N GLU A 72 -18.79 6.23 38.48
CA GLU A 72 -19.92 6.51 39.37
C GLU A 72 -20.69 5.28 39.82
N ASN A 73 -20.85 4.30 38.93
CA ASN A 73 -21.77 3.20 39.16
C ASN A 73 -21.11 1.88 39.61
N LYS A 74 -19.77 1.81 39.69
CA LYS A 74 -19.00 0.61 40.12
C LYS A 74 -19.58 -0.73 39.56
N GLU A 75 -19.94 -0.76 38.28
CA GLU A 75 -20.72 -1.87 37.71
C GLU A 75 -20.04 -2.59 36.54
N SER A 76 -20.28 -3.90 36.49
CA SER A 76 -19.53 -4.92 35.73
C SER A 76 -20.11 -5.30 34.37
N GLN A 77 -21.32 -4.85 34.02
CA GLN A 77 -22.05 -5.33 32.83
C GLN A 77 -21.83 -4.50 31.57
N LEU A 78 -21.50 -3.21 31.70
CA LEU A 78 -21.25 -2.32 30.56
C LEU A 78 -19.75 -2.27 30.27
N LYS A 79 -19.35 -2.72 29.08
CA LYS A 79 -17.95 -2.71 28.64
C LYS A 79 -17.77 -1.88 27.37
N VAL A 80 -16.52 -1.48 27.13
CA VAL A 80 -16.09 -1.01 25.80
C VAL A 80 -15.99 -2.22 24.89
N ILE A 81 -16.85 -2.28 23.88
CA ILE A 81 -16.84 -3.32 22.85
C ILE A 81 -15.80 -2.97 21.78
N LYS A 82 -15.72 -1.69 21.42
CA LYS A 82 -14.80 -1.22 20.38
C LYS A 82 -14.42 0.24 20.58
N ARG A 83 -13.19 0.57 20.21
CA ARG A 83 -12.71 1.94 20.01
C ARG A 83 -12.74 2.25 18.52
N ILE A 84 -13.35 3.36 18.16
CA ILE A 84 -13.42 3.86 16.78
C ILE A 84 -12.44 5.03 16.70
N ALA A 85 -11.38 4.84 15.91
CA ALA A 85 -10.41 5.89 15.63
C ALA A 85 -11.09 7.07 14.94
N TRP A 86 -10.64 8.27 15.27
CA TRP A 86 -11.16 9.50 14.70
C TRP A 86 -10.45 9.81 13.37
N ASP A 87 -11.22 9.98 12.30
CA ASP A 87 -10.73 10.19 10.93
C ASP A 87 -11.26 11.50 10.30
N ASP A 88 -11.89 12.38 11.10
CA ASP A 88 -12.42 13.65 10.58
C ASP A 88 -11.31 14.71 10.44
N PRO A 89 -10.99 15.14 9.19
CA PRO A 89 -9.96 16.14 8.94
C PRO A 89 -10.32 17.53 9.46
N SER A 90 -11.59 17.78 9.82
CA SER A 90 -12.02 19.06 10.41
C SER A 90 -11.69 19.19 11.89
N ALA A 91 -11.24 18.11 12.57
CA ALA A 91 -10.88 18.18 13.98
C ALA A 91 -9.51 18.83 14.19
N ILE A 92 -9.49 19.95 14.90
CA ILE A 92 -8.28 20.76 15.16
C ILE A 92 -7.15 19.96 15.85
N TYR A 93 -7.49 18.95 16.66
CA TYR A 93 -6.51 18.12 17.38
C TYR A 93 -6.43 16.67 16.87
N GLY A 94 -7.00 16.39 15.70
CA GLY A 94 -7.10 15.04 15.13
C GLY A 94 -8.02 14.07 15.90
N LYS A 95 -8.55 14.46 17.07
CA LYS A 95 -9.57 13.75 17.86
C LYS A 95 -10.20 14.67 18.92
N PRO A 96 -11.37 14.30 19.48
CA PRO A 96 -12.03 15.03 20.55
C PRO A 96 -11.09 15.26 21.72
N THR A 97 -10.94 16.53 22.08
CA THR A 97 -9.95 16.93 23.07
C THR A 97 -10.59 17.82 24.13
N LEU A 98 -10.58 17.37 25.38
CA LEU A 98 -10.99 18.18 26.52
C LEU A 98 -9.88 19.20 26.79
N CYS A 99 -10.21 20.49 26.71
CA CYS A 99 -9.25 21.58 26.84
C CYS A 99 -9.59 22.49 28.01
N LEU A 100 -8.55 23.13 28.56
CA LEU A 100 -8.71 24.40 29.26
C LEU A 100 -8.67 25.51 28.21
N ILE A 101 -9.69 26.35 28.18
CA ILE A 101 -9.92 27.35 27.14
C ILE A 101 -10.05 28.72 27.81
N GLY A 102 -9.50 29.75 27.17
CA GLY A 102 -9.63 31.14 27.60
C GLY A 102 -9.66 32.11 26.42
N PRO A 103 -9.69 33.43 26.65
CA PRO A 103 -9.72 34.44 25.59
C PRO A 103 -8.49 34.40 24.66
N GLU A 104 -8.69 34.65 23.37
CA GLU A 104 -7.60 34.81 22.41
C GLU A 104 -6.67 35.98 22.81
N GLY A 105 -5.35 35.83 22.61
CA GLY A 105 -4.35 36.87 22.93
C GLY A 105 -3.87 36.94 24.39
N LYS A 106 -4.36 36.05 25.27
CA LYS A 106 -3.83 35.85 26.63
C LYS A 106 -3.21 34.45 26.79
N SER A 107 -2.46 34.25 27.87
CA SER A 107 -1.90 32.94 28.23
C SER A 107 -2.05 32.67 29.73
N LEU A 108 -1.95 31.40 30.13
CA LEU A 108 -2.02 30.99 31.53
C LEU A 108 -0.92 31.65 32.40
N GLU A 109 0.24 31.95 31.82
CA GLU A 109 1.36 32.60 32.50
C GLU A 109 1.12 34.09 32.77
N THR A 110 0.29 34.73 31.95
CA THR A 110 0.00 36.18 32.00
C THR A 110 -1.28 36.49 32.79
N MET A 111 -2.05 35.46 33.16
CA MET A 111 -3.28 35.59 33.92
C MET A 111 -3.05 35.72 35.44
N PRO A 112 -3.98 36.36 36.17
CA PRO A 112 -3.94 36.38 37.62
C PRO A 112 -4.06 34.96 38.20
N ARG A 113 -3.58 34.78 39.44
CA ARG A 113 -3.60 33.46 40.09
C ARG A 113 -4.97 33.07 40.62
N ASP A 114 -5.83 34.03 40.94
CA ASP A 114 -7.23 33.82 41.33
C ASP A 114 -8.13 33.97 40.11
N LEU A 115 -8.76 32.87 39.68
CA LEU A 115 -9.53 32.79 38.44
C LEU A 115 -10.89 32.14 38.68
N THR A 116 -11.89 32.52 37.89
CA THR A 116 -13.18 31.82 37.81
C THR A 116 -13.16 30.89 36.60
N VAL A 117 -13.48 29.62 36.81
CA VAL A 117 -13.53 28.60 35.75
C VAL A 117 -14.94 28.03 35.62
N CYS A 118 -15.51 28.13 34.42
CA CYS A 118 -16.78 27.50 34.09
C CYS A 118 -16.55 26.11 33.50
N ILE A 119 -17.29 25.12 33.97
CA ILE A 119 -17.08 23.73 33.60
C ILE A 119 -18.44 23.12 33.29
N ALA A 120 -18.57 22.48 32.13
CA ALA A 120 -19.77 21.69 31.87
C ALA A 120 -19.86 20.57 32.92
N SER A 121 -20.99 20.43 33.60
CA SER A 121 -21.13 19.52 34.75
C SER A 121 -20.70 18.07 34.47
N LYS A 122 -20.86 17.64 33.20
CA LYS A 122 -20.43 16.33 32.65
C LYS A 122 -18.91 16.09 32.57
N TYR A 123 -18.09 17.07 32.94
CA TYR A 123 -16.62 16.94 33.00
C TYR A 123 -16.08 17.25 34.39
N LYS A 124 -16.98 17.36 35.39
CA LYS A 124 -16.64 17.87 36.72
C LYS A 124 -15.50 17.10 37.38
N LYS A 125 -15.43 15.78 37.21
CA LYS A 125 -14.40 14.95 37.86
C LYS A 125 -13.06 15.04 37.14
N LEU A 126 -13.08 14.96 35.81
CA LEU A 126 -11.89 15.11 34.97
C LEU A 126 -11.27 16.51 35.17
N ALA A 127 -12.10 17.54 35.08
CA ALA A 127 -11.70 18.92 35.36
C ALA A 127 -11.17 19.09 36.78
N LYS A 128 -11.79 18.48 37.80
CA LYS A 128 -11.31 18.57 39.19
C LYS A 128 -9.88 18.03 39.34
N LYS A 129 -9.55 16.89 38.72
CA LYS A 129 -8.20 16.31 38.81
C LYS A 129 -7.15 17.25 38.21
N TYR A 130 -7.47 17.84 37.06
CA TYR A 130 -6.59 18.77 36.37
C TYR A 130 -6.47 20.12 37.11
N LEU A 131 -7.57 20.68 37.58
CA LEU A 131 -7.55 21.92 38.36
C LEU A 131 -6.79 21.77 39.68
N ASN A 132 -6.89 20.62 40.36
CA ASN A 132 -6.08 20.35 41.55
C ASN A 132 -4.57 20.35 41.25
N PHE A 133 -4.16 19.98 40.03
CA PHE A 133 -2.77 20.06 39.60
C PHE A 133 -2.34 21.52 39.38
N LEU A 134 -3.19 22.35 38.76
CA LEU A 134 -2.92 23.79 38.63
C LEU A 134 -2.94 24.51 39.98
N GLU A 135 -3.78 24.10 40.93
CA GLU A 135 -3.80 24.63 42.29
C GLU A 135 -2.45 24.42 43.01
N ARG A 136 -1.81 23.26 42.81
CA ARG A 136 -0.45 22.99 43.31
C ARG A 136 0.63 23.85 42.67
N LYS A 137 0.34 24.45 41.51
CA LYS A 137 1.21 25.42 40.81
C LYS A 137 0.91 26.88 41.20
N GLY A 138 0.13 27.09 42.26
CA GLY A 138 -0.15 28.41 42.83
C GLY A 138 -1.33 29.14 42.21
N PHE A 139 -2.20 28.45 41.45
CA PHE A 139 -3.48 28.99 41.01
C PHE A 139 -4.58 28.71 42.05
N SER A 140 -5.66 29.49 42.00
CA SER A 140 -6.84 29.37 42.86
C SER A 140 -8.07 29.57 41.98
N PHE A 141 -9.03 28.65 42.07
CA PHE A 141 -10.16 28.61 41.14
C PHE A 141 -11.52 28.67 41.84
N LYS A 142 -12.33 29.66 41.48
CA LYS A 142 -13.78 29.63 41.73
C LYS A 142 -14.45 28.81 40.63
N LYS A 143 -14.94 27.62 40.96
CA LYS A 143 -15.49 26.66 39.99
C LYS A 143 -17.00 26.86 39.86
N ILE A 144 -17.47 27.12 38.63
CA ILE A 144 -18.89 27.20 38.28
C ILE A 144 -19.22 25.99 37.41
N TYR A 145 -20.26 25.23 37.79
CA TYR A 145 -20.70 24.06 37.02
C TYR A 145 -22.02 24.37 36.32
N ILE A 146 -22.08 24.19 35.00
CA ILE A 146 -23.26 24.46 34.18
C ILE A 146 -23.73 23.18 33.49
N ASN A 147 -25.04 22.95 33.52
CA ASN A 147 -25.70 21.91 32.73
C ASN A 147 -26.04 22.49 31.35
N GLY A 148 -25.06 22.57 30.45
CA GLY A 148 -25.25 23.15 29.12
C GLY A 148 -23.95 23.62 28.46
N CYS A 149 -24.10 24.46 27.44
CA CYS A 149 -23.04 25.16 26.73
C CYS A 149 -22.31 26.10 27.70
N VAL A 150 -20.98 26.04 27.73
CA VAL A 150 -20.13 26.90 28.58
C VAL A 150 -19.33 27.90 27.75
N GLU A 151 -19.32 27.75 26.43
CA GLU A 151 -18.47 28.49 25.49
C GLU A 151 -18.76 30.00 25.47
N THR A 152 -19.95 30.44 25.87
CA THR A 152 -20.27 31.88 26.01
C THR A 152 -19.83 32.48 27.34
N SER A 153 -19.45 31.66 28.33
CA SER A 153 -19.19 32.13 29.70
C SER A 153 -17.99 33.08 29.77
N CYS A 154 -16.97 32.91 28.91
CA CYS A 154 -15.84 33.83 28.83
C CYS A 154 -16.20 35.15 28.14
N SER A 155 -16.92 35.10 27.02
CA SER A 155 -17.31 36.31 26.28
C SER A 155 -18.35 37.15 27.03
N GLU A 156 -19.15 36.53 27.89
CA GLU A 156 -20.13 37.19 28.76
C GLU A 156 -19.53 37.67 30.09
N GLY A 157 -18.24 37.44 30.34
CA GLY A 157 -17.55 37.85 31.57
C GLY A 157 -17.96 37.06 32.83
N ILE A 158 -18.61 35.90 32.66
CA ILE A 158 -19.07 35.03 33.74
C ILE A 158 -17.91 34.21 34.31
N ALA A 159 -16.92 33.86 33.48
CA ALA A 159 -15.73 33.12 33.89
C ALA A 159 -14.48 33.59 33.13
N ASP A 160 -13.33 33.53 33.78
CA ASP A 160 -12.02 33.83 33.17
C ASP A 160 -11.56 32.71 32.25
N LEU A 161 -11.94 31.47 32.57
CA LEU A 161 -11.59 30.25 31.83
C LEU A 161 -12.81 29.34 31.70
N ILE A 162 -12.80 28.48 30.69
CA ILE A 162 -13.75 27.37 30.57
C ILE A 162 -13.02 26.04 30.40
N ILE A 163 -13.65 24.96 30.84
CA ILE A 163 -13.23 23.60 30.49
C ILE A 163 -14.35 22.95 29.69
N ASP A 164 -14.06 22.68 28.43
CA ASP A 164 -14.99 22.02 27.52
C ASP A 164 -14.23 21.21 26.46
N ILE A 165 -14.97 20.35 25.77
CA ILE A 165 -14.46 19.51 24.71
C ILE A 165 -14.41 20.28 23.38
N VAL A 166 -13.27 20.21 22.71
CA VAL A 166 -13.03 20.81 21.40
C VAL A 166 -13.03 19.72 20.35
N TYR A 167 -13.87 19.91 19.32
CA TYR A 167 -13.95 19.05 18.14
C TYR A 167 -13.31 19.76 16.93
N THR A 168 -14.08 20.58 16.22
CA THR A 168 -13.63 21.32 15.02
C THR A 168 -13.00 22.68 15.33
N GLY A 169 -13.13 23.15 16.58
CA GLY A 169 -12.69 24.49 16.98
C GLY A 169 -13.63 25.63 16.54
N SER A 170 -14.77 25.35 15.89
CA SER A 170 -15.67 26.40 15.40
C SER A 170 -16.19 27.33 16.50
N SER A 171 -16.48 26.80 17.70
CA SER A 171 -16.88 27.62 18.86
C SER A 171 -15.75 28.51 19.37
N LEU A 172 -14.49 28.05 19.28
CA LEU A 172 -13.32 28.84 19.68
C LEU A 172 -13.19 30.07 18.81
N ILE A 173 -13.26 29.89 17.48
CA ILE A 173 -13.22 30.99 16.51
C ILE A 173 -14.41 31.94 16.73
N LYS A 174 -15.62 31.40 16.86
CA LYS A 174 -16.85 32.19 16.99
C LYS A 174 -16.85 33.11 18.21
N TYR A 175 -16.31 32.65 19.34
CA TYR A 175 -16.31 33.41 20.60
C TYR A 175 -14.96 34.03 20.94
N ASN A 176 -14.01 34.05 19.99
CA ASN A 176 -12.67 34.59 20.14
C ASN A 176 -11.91 33.97 21.35
N LEU A 177 -11.87 32.64 21.38
CA LEU A 177 -11.25 31.84 22.44
C LEU A 177 -10.12 30.98 21.87
N LYS A 178 -9.21 30.56 22.76
CA LYS A 178 -8.10 29.65 22.49
C LYS A 178 -8.02 28.57 23.55
N ALA A 179 -7.65 27.35 23.14
CA ALA A 179 -7.24 26.33 24.10
C ALA A 179 -5.84 26.65 24.64
N TYR A 180 -5.73 26.81 25.96
CA TYR A 180 -4.46 27.04 26.64
C TYR A 180 -3.75 25.75 27.02
N ASP A 181 -4.50 24.69 27.31
CA ASP A 181 -3.93 23.39 27.61
C ASP A 181 -4.86 22.25 27.21
N VAL A 182 -4.26 21.12 26.88
CA VAL A 182 -4.94 19.87 26.56
C VAL A 182 -5.01 19.02 27.82
N ILE A 183 -6.23 18.82 28.33
CA ILE A 183 -6.47 18.03 29.54
C ILE A 183 -6.47 16.54 29.20
N MET A 184 -7.16 16.16 28.12
CA MET A 184 -7.28 14.77 27.69
C MET A 184 -7.74 14.67 26.24
N GLN A 185 -7.33 13.62 25.55
CA GLN A 185 -7.81 13.27 24.21
C GLN A 185 -8.54 11.92 24.24
N SER A 186 -9.62 11.78 23.49
CA SER A 186 -10.52 10.62 23.52
C SER A 186 -10.89 10.13 22.11
N ASP A 187 -11.02 8.81 21.95
CA ASP A 187 -11.67 8.18 20.80
C ASP A 187 -13.19 8.03 21.02
N PHE A 188 -13.95 7.66 19.98
CA PHE A 188 -15.32 7.18 20.16
C PHE A 188 -15.34 5.73 20.63
N LEU A 189 -16.29 5.41 21.48
CA LEU A 189 -16.52 4.08 22.02
C LEU A 189 -17.86 3.53 21.58
N VAL A 190 -17.83 2.26 21.19
CA VAL A 190 -19.02 1.40 21.19
C VAL A 190 -19.08 0.73 22.56
N ILE A 191 -20.19 0.94 23.27
CA ILE A 191 -20.43 0.36 24.60
C ILE A 191 -21.62 -0.60 24.55
N GLY A 192 -21.59 -1.66 25.35
CA GLY A 192 -22.65 -2.65 25.39
C GLY A 192 -22.39 -3.76 26.40
N ALA A 193 -23.25 -4.78 26.42
CA ALA A 193 -22.98 -6.01 27.16
C ALA A 193 -22.06 -6.92 26.33
N ASP A 194 -21.11 -7.53 27.02
CA ASP A 194 -20.30 -8.60 26.48
C ASP A 194 -21.19 -9.83 26.28
N SER A 195 -21.57 -10.12 25.04
CA SER A 195 -22.29 -11.35 24.69
C SER A 195 -21.42 -12.61 24.83
N SER A 196 -20.17 -12.50 25.31
CA SER A 196 -19.29 -13.63 25.60
C SER A 196 -19.57 -14.34 26.95
N GLY A 197 -20.73 -14.08 27.56
CA GLY A 197 -21.24 -14.95 28.63
C GLY A 197 -21.42 -16.38 28.09
N ASN A 198 -20.40 -17.23 28.30
CA ASN A 198 -20.24 -18.62 27.89
C ASN A 198 -19.82 -18.92 26.43
N SER A 199 -19.04 -18.07 25.76
CA SER A 199 -18.34 -18.50 24.53
C SER A 199 -16.99 -19.12 24.87
N ILE A 200 -16.79 -20.39 24.51
CA ILE A 200 -15.46 -21.03 24.54
C ILE A 200 -14.55 -20.21 23.60
N MET A 201 -13.53 -19.57 24.17
CA MET A 201 -12.59 -18.76 23.40
C MET A 201 -11.45 -19.65 22.88
N PRO A 202 -11.07 -19.55 21.59
CA PRO A 202 -9.88 -20.25 21.08
C PRO A 202 -8.61 -19.66 21.71
N LYS A 203 -7.45 -20.30 21.49
CA LYS A 203 -6.16 -19.77 21.97
C LYS A 203 -5.96 -18.30 21.56
N GLU A 204 -5.28 -17.52 22.39
CA GLU A 204 -5.05 -16.08 22.15
C GLU A 204 -4.40 -15.81 20.79
N ALA A 205 -3.45 -16.65 20.37
CA ALA A 205 -2.82 -16.57 19.06
C ALA A 205 -3.85 -16.63 17.92
N VAL A 206 -4.78 -17.59 17.97
CA VAL A 206 -5.85 -17.76 16.96
C VAL A 206 -6.80 -16.57 16.95
N GLN A 207 -7.05 -15.93 18.10
CA GLN A 207 -7.90 -14.73 18.18
C GLN A 207 -7.27 -13.51 17.50
N LYS A 208 -5.93 -13.40 17.53
CA LYS A 208 -5.18 -12.29 16.91
C LYS A 208 -5.01 -12.47 15.39
N MET A 209 -5.19 -13.69 14.90
CA MET A 209 -5.02 -14.01 13.48
C MET A 209 -6.17 -13.49 12.62
N SER A 210 -5.82 -13.02 11.43
CA SER A 210 -6.80 -12.79 10.37
C SER A 210 -7.07 -14.09 9.64
N LYS A 211 -8.33 -14.33 9.27
CA LYS A 211 -8.71 -15.47 8.43
C LYS A 211 -8.01 -15.34 7.07
N TYR A 212 -7.38 -16.43 6.62
CA TYR A 212 -6.86 -16.51 5.25
C TYR A 212 -8.03 -16.65 4.26
N GLU A 213 -8.21 -15.67 3.37
CA GLU A 213 -9.30 -15.65 2.40
C GLU A 213 -8.77 -15.70 0.96
N PRO A 214 -8.59 -16.90 0.38
CA PRO A 214 -8.28 -17.03 -1.04
C PRO A 214 -9.57 -16.77 -1.86
N PRO A 215 -9.50 -16.00 -2.96
CA PRO A 215 -10.64 -15.74 -3.84
C PRO A 215 -10.92 -16.99 -4.69
N THR A 216 -11.65 -17.96 -4.15
CA THR A 216 -11.90 -19.27 -4.78
C THR A 216 -13.18 -19.34 -5.60
N SER A 217 -14.12 -18.41 -5.41
CA SER A 217 -15.40 -18.37 -6.12
C SER A 217 -15.23 -17.88 -7.57
N ASP A 218 -16.07 -18.40 -8.48
CA ASP A 218 -16.20 -17.91 -9.86
C ASP A 218 -14.90 -17.94 -10.70
N ARG A 219 -14.08 -18.98 -10.52
CA ARG A 219 -12.83 -19.20 -11.28
C ARG A 219 -12.99 -20.14 -12.49
N ARG A 220 -14.07 -20.91 -12.57
CA ARG A 220 -14.29 -21.89 -13.65
C ARG A 220 -14.54 -21.17 -14.98
N GLY A 221 -14.00 -21.72 -16.07
CA GLY A 221 -14.14 -21.13 -17.42
C GLY A 221 -13.30 -19.87 -17.67
N LYS A 222 -12.48 -19.45 -16.69
CA LYS A 222 -11.58 -18.30 -16.78
C LYS A 222 -10.13 -18.76 -17.00
N LEU A 223 -9.29 -17.85 -17.47
CA LEU A 223 -7.84 -18.08 -17.56
C LEU A 223 -7.22 -17.89 -16.16
N ARG A 224 -6.85 -19.00 -15.53
CA ARG A 224 -6.44 -19.07 -14.10
C ARG A 224 -4.92 -18.95 -13.94
N LEU A 225 -4.41 -17.73 -13.90
CA LEU A 225 -3.00 -17.41 -13.69
C LEU A 225 -2.72 -16.86 -12.28
N ASP A 226 -3.65 -17.04 -11.34
CA ASP A 226 -3.63 -16.44 -10.01
C ASP A 226 -3.05 -17.37 -8.94
N PHE A 227 -3.20 -18.70 -9.04
CA PHE A 227 -2.80 -19.69 -8.00
C PHE A 227 -1.59 -20.57 -8.37
N ASN A 228 -0.95 -20.28 -9.51
CA ASN A 228 0.18 -21.04 -10.04
C ASN A 228 -0.19 -22.51 -10.27
N GLU A 229 -1.42 -22.80 -10.69
CA GLU A 229 -1.86 -24.15 -11.02
C GLU A 229 -1.28 -24.57 -12.38
N ASN A 230 -1.20 -25.87 -12.64
CA ASN A 230 -1.06 -26.33 -14.02
C ASN A 230 -2.31 -25.93 -14.80
N THR A 231 -2.13 -25.24 -15.94
CA THR A 231 -3.23 -24.71 -16.74
C THR A 231 -3.71 -25.68 -17.83
N SER A 232 -2.90 -26.69 -18.18
CA SER A 232 -3.26 -27.77 -19.11
C SER A 232 -3.97 -28.94 -18.41
N GLY A 233 -3.82 -29.06 -17.09
CA GLY A 233 -4.39 -30.14 -16.29
C GLY A 233 -3.38 -31.25 -16.00
N CYS A 234 -3.89 -32.41 -15.56
CA CYS A 234 -3.07 -33.58 -15.30
C CYS A 234 -2.87 -34.43 -16.56
N SER A 235 -1.92 -35.36 -16.51
CA SER A 235 -1.73 -36.36 -17.57
C SER A 235 -3.04 -37.13 -17.85
N PRO A 236 -3.32 -37.49 -19.12
CA PRO A 236 -4.43 -38.37 -19.46
C PRO A 236 -4.40 -39.71 -18.72
N LYS A 237 -3.21 -40.27 -18.46
CA LYS A 237 -3.04 -41.53 -17.70
C LYS A 237 -3.57 -41.41 -16.28
N VAL A 238 -3.56 -40.21 -15.70
CA VAL A 238 -4.18 -39.94 -14.40
C VAL A 238 -5.69 -40.07 -14.49
N LEU A 239 -6.31 -39.51 -15.53
CA LEU A 239 -7.76 -39.60 -15.72
C LEU A 239 -8.19 -41.03 -15.98
N ASP A 240 -7.42 -41.80 -16.73
CA ASP A 240 -7.69 -43.22 -16.97
C ASP A 240 -7.60 -44.02 -15.66
N ALA A 241 -6.52 -43.83 -14.88
CA ALA A 241 -6.38 -44.47 -13.58
C ALA A 241 -7.52 -44.11 -12.60
N LEU A 242 -8.03 -42.87 -12.65
CA LEU A 242 -9.17 -42.43 -11.83
C LEU A 242 -10.53 -42.95 -12.35
N ARG A 243 -10.66 -43.29 -13.64
CA ARG A 243 -11.86 -43.94 -14.20
C ARG A 243 -11.91 -45.42 -13.83
N ASP A 244 -10.75 -46.05 -13.71
CA ASP A 244 -10.61 -47.49 -13.46
C ASP A 244 -10.61 -47.84 -11.95
N ILE A 245 -10.97 -46.90 -11.07
CA ILE A 245 -11.03 -47.15 -9.63
C ILE A 245 -12.05 -48.23 -9.29
N SER A 246 -11.69 -49.09 -8.34
CA SER A 246 -12.54 -50.15 -7.82
C SER A 246 -13.37 -49.70 -6.62
N VAL A 247 -14.31 -50.55 -6.18
CA VAL A 247 -15.05 -50.31 -4.92
C VAL A 247 -14.08 -50.38 -3.73
N GLU A 248 -13.11 -51.29 -3.79
CA GLU A 248 -12.06 -51.47 -2.80
C GLU A 248 -11.21 -50.20 -2.63
N ASP A 249 -10.89 -49.49 -3.72
CA ASP A 249 -10.13 -48.23 -3.68
C ASP A 249 -10.82 -47.11 -2.90
N ILE A 250 -12.14 -47.19 -2.73
CA ILE A 250 -12.95 -46.22 -2.00
C ILE A 250 -13.21 -46.69 -0.56
N CYS A 251 -13.47 -47.98 -0.36
CA CYS A 251 -13.89 -48.49 0.95
C CYS A 251 -12.72 -48.89 1.86
N MET A 252 -11.51 -49.04 1.33
CA MET A 252 -10.30 -49.34 2.10
C MET A 252 -9.51 -48.08 2.46
N TYR A 253 -8.85 -48.12 3.61
CA TYR A 253 -7.87 -47.10 3.96
C TYR A 253 -6.66 -47.18 3.01
N PRO A 254 -6.00 -46.04 2.70
CA PRO A 254 -4.87 -46.00 1.77
C PRO A 254 -3.68 -46.85 2.21
N ASP A 255 -3.01 -47.50 1.27
CA ASP A 255 -1.74 -48.20 1.48
C ASP A 255 -0.54 -47.29 1.20
N TYR A 256 -0.05 -46.61 2.23
CA TYR A 256 1.14 -45.79 2.12
C TYR A 256 2.43 -46.60 1.97
N GLY A 257 2.46 -47.87 2.39
CA GLY A 257 3.68 -48.67 2.38
C GLY A 257 4.16 -48.94 0.96
N ASN A 258 3.25 -49.33 0.06
CA ASN A 258 3.58 -49.52 -1.34
C ASN A 258 3.80 -48.18 -2.07
N PHE A 259 2.95 -47.18 -1.82
CA PHE A 259 3.12 -45.87 -2.44
C PHE A 259 4.46 -45.21 -2.08
N ARG A 260 4.93 -45.34 -0.83
CA ARG A 260 6.25 -44.79 -0.42
C ARG A 260 7.40 -45.41 -1.18
N LYS A 261 7.33 -46.70 -1.55
CA LYS A 261 8.35 -47.35 -2.38
C LYS A 261 8.35 -46.78 -3.79
N GLU A 262 7.18 -46.60 -4.39
CA GLU A 262 7.03 -46.00 -5.73
C GLU A 262 7.54 -44.56 -5.74
N LEU A 263 7.12 -43.76 -4.76
CA LEU A 263 7.52 -42.37 -4.63
C LEU A 263 9.02 -42.23 -4.38
N ALA A 264 9.60 -43.09 -3.54
CA ALA A 264 11.04 -43.07 -3.28
C ALA A 264 11.86 -43.46 -4.51
N LEU A 265 11.38 -44.42 -5.31
CA LEU A 265 12.00 -44.76 -6.60
C LEU A 265 11.97 -43.57 -7.56
N TYR A 266 10.83 -42.91 -7.72
CA TYR A 266 10.68 -41.71 -8.55
C TYR A 266 11.57 -40.55 -8.06
N LEU A 267 11.69 -40.40 -6.75
CA LEU A 267 12.49 -39.33 -6.14
C LEU A 267 13.97 -39.66 -6.02
N ASP A 268 14.43 -40.84 -6.41
CA ASP A 268 15.82 -41.30 -6.25
C ASP A 268 16.29 -41.18 -4.79
N THR A 269 15.56 -41.81 -3.87
CA THR A 269 15.84 -41.79 -2.43
C THR A 269 15.37 -43.08 -1.74
N GLY A 270 15.61 -43.23 -0.44
CA GLY A 270 15.13 -44.36 0.35
C GLY A 270 13.64 -44.25 0.70
N SER A 271 12.93 -45.38 0.76
CA SER A 271 11.50 -45.41 1.14
C SER A 271 11.22 -44.89 2.56
N LYS A 272 12.22 -44.98 3.44
CA LYS A 272 12.18 -44.43 4.80
C LYS A 272 12.53 -42.94 4.88
N ASN A 273 12.99 -42.35 3.78
CA ASN A 273 13.35 -40.94 3.69
C ASN A 273 12.19 -40.07 3.19
N VAL A 274 11.06 -40.68 2.80
CA VAL A 274 9.92 -39.96 2.21
C VAL A 274 8.66 -40.19 3.02
N LEU A 275 7.88 -39.14 3.24
CA LEU A 275 6.58 -39.19 3.91
C LEU A 275 5.52 -38.45 3.05
N PRO A 276 4.49 -39.14 2.52
CA PRO A 276 3.38 -38.49 1.82
C PRO A 276 2.56 -37.59 2.76
N THR A 277 2.08 -36.46 2.24
CA THR A 277 1.30 -35.48 2.99
C THR A 277 0.13 -34.93 2.17
N ASN A 278 -0.89 -34.42 2.84
CA ASN A 278 -2.07 -33.79 2.24
C ASN A 278 -1.73 -32.38 1.69
N GLY A 279 -0.87 -32.36 0.67
CA GLY A 279 -0.21 -31.16 0.17
C GLY A 279 0.95 -30.71 1.05
N THR A 280 1.66 -29.68 0.61
CA THR A 280 2.78 -29.11 1.40
C THR A 280 2.28 -28.31 2.61
N ASP A 281 1.04 -27.84 2.61
CA ASP A 281 0.45 -27.16 3.79
C ASP A 281 0.45 -28.07 5.02
N GLU A 282 0.06 -29.35 4.87
CA GLU A 282 0.16 -30.32 5.96
C GLU A 282 1.62 -30.60 6.33
N ALA A 283 2.50 -30.72 5.33
CA ALA A 283 3.92 -30.95 5.59
C ALA A 283 4.52 -29.84 6.47
N ILE A 284 4.27 -28.58 6.13
CA ILE A 284 4.74 -27.41 6.89
C ILE A 284 4.18 -27.46 8.31
N LYS A 285 2.88 -27.73 8.45
CA LYS A 285 2.25 -27.83 9.75
C LYS A 285 2.86 -28.93 10.62
N VAL A 286 3.03 -30.14 10.08
CA VAL A 286 3.60 -31.28 10.81
C VAL A 286 5.03 -30.98 11.22
N VAL A 287 5.84 -30.36 10.37
CA VAL A 287 7.21 -29.94 10.71
C VAL A 287 7.20 -28.95 11.88
N MET A 288 6.35 -27.92 11.82
CA MET A 288 6.26 -26.92 12.90
C MET A 288 5.75 -27.52 14.21
N ASP A 289 4.71 -28.35 14.18
CA ASP A 289 4.17 -29.03 15.36
C ASP A 289 5.18 -30.03 15.97
N THR A 290 6.12 -30.55 15.18
CA THR A 290 7.11 -31.54 15.65
C THR A 290 8.32 -30.90 16.32
N PHE A 291 8.76 -29.73 15.83
CA PHE A 291 10.06 -29.15 16.20
C PHE A 291 9.98 -27.83 16.95
N LEU A 292 8.80 -27.21 17.07
CA LEU A 292 8.63 -25.92 17.73
C LEU A 292 7.79 -26.04 18.98
N GLU A 293 8.29 -25.42 20.05
CA GLU A 293 7.55 -25.09 21.24
C GLU A 293 7.19 -23.60 21.25
N LYS A 294 6.28 -23.23 22.16
CA LYS A 294 5.93 -21.82 22.37
C LYS A 294 7.18 -21.00 22.70
N GLY A 295 7.38 -19.92 21.95
CA GLY A 295 8.49 -18.99 22.11
C GLY A 295 9.81 -19.41 21.44
N ASP A 296 9.86 -20.58 20.80
CA ASP A 296 11.02 -20.95 19.98
C ASP A 296 11.17 -20.02 18.78
N GLU A 297 12.41 -19.78 18.34
CA GLU A 297 12.68 -18.87 17.23
C GLU A 297 12.61 -19.58 15.86
N VAL A 298 11.85 -18.96 14.95
CA VAL A 298 11.76 -19.34 13.54
C VAL A 298 12.26 -18.20 12.67
N ILE A 299 13.23 -18.47 11.79
CA ILE A 299 13.72 -17.49 10.82
C ILE A 299 12.99 -17.68 9.49
N ILE A 300 12.35 -16.62 9.00
CA ILE A 300 11.59 -16.63 7.75
C ILE A 300 12.02 -15.46 6.86
N PRO A 301 12.61 -15.73 5.68
CA PRO A 301 12.84 -14.71 4.65
C PRO A 301 11.52 -14.13 4.10
N GLU A 302 11.39 -12.81 3.98
CA GLU A 302 10.20 -12.14 3.44
C GLU A 302 10.56 -11.23 2.24
N PRO A 303 9.74 -11.18 1.17
CA PRO A 303 8.41 -11.79 1.04
C PRO A 303 8.46 -13.30 0.69
N THR A 304 7.58 -14.08 1.33
CA THR A 304 7.43 -15.52 1.03
C THR A 304 5.98 -16.01 1.21
N PHE A 305 5.73 -17.32 1.13
CA PHE A 305 4.42 -17.93 1.25
C PHE A 305 3.86 -17.78 2.67
N THR A 306 2.66 -17.21 2.78
CA THR A 306 2.09 -16.77 4.07
C THR A 306 1.82 -17.89 5.07
N MET A 307 1.66 -19.14 4.62
CA MET A 307 1.31 -20.23 5.51
C MET A 307 2.41 -20.58 6.53
N PHE A 308 3.69 -20.30 6.23
CA PHE A 308 4.77 -20.47 7.21
C PHE A 308 4.53 -19.60 8.45
N LYS A 309 4.20 -18.32 8.24
CA LYS A 309 3.88 -17.40 9.33
C LYS A 309 2.63 -17.83 10.09
N VAL A 310 1.58 -18.25 9.38
CA VAL A 310 0.34 -18.74 9.99
C VAL A 310 0.61 -19.94 10.90
N TYR A 311 1.36 -20.94 10.45
CA TYR A 311 1.63 -22.12 11.27
C TYR A 311 2.58 -21.82 12.44
N ALA A 312 3.57 -20.94 12.25
CA ALA A 312 4.45 -20.48 13.33
C ALA A 312 3.69 -19.68 14.40
N ASP A 313 2.76 -18.81 14.00
CA ASP A 313 1.89 -18.06 14.90
C ASP A 313 0.93 -19.00 15.68
N ILE A 314 0.42 -20.08 15.06
CA ILE A 314 -0.46 -21.07 15.73
C ILE A 314 0.24 -21.76 16.90
N VAL A 315 1.53 -22.06 16.74
CA VAL A 315 2.37 -22.65 17.80
C VAL A 315 3.02 -21.61 18.71
N GLU A 316 2.69 -20.32 18.53
CA GLU A 316 3.21 -19.20 19.32
C GLU A 316 4.75 -19.08 19.25
N ALA A 317 5.34 -19.38 18.09
CA ALA A 317 6.77 -19.20 17.86
C ALA A 317 7.14 -17.71 17.72
N ASN A 318 8.39 -17.38 18.05
CA ASN A 318 8.97 -16.07 17.81
C ASN A 318 9.51 -16.00 16.37
N ILE A 319 8.84 -15.24 15.51
CA ILE A 319 9.20 -15.12 14.10
C ILE A 319 10.24 -14.01 13.91
N THR A 320 11.44 -14.39 13.46
CA THR A 320 12.51 -13.48 13.04
C THR A 320 12.48 -13.34 11.52
N ASN A 321 11.94 -12.22 11.03
CA ASN A 321 11.86 -11.93 9.60
C ASN A 321 13.19 -11.42 9.03
N VAL A 322 13.56 -11.90 7.83
CA VAL A 322 14.73 -11.42 7.08
C VAL A 322 14.27 -10.93 5.71
N LEU A 323 14.37 -9.63 5.45
CA LEU A 323 13.98 -9.10 4.15
C LEU A 323 14.96 -9.57 3.07
N TYR A 324 14.42 -10.01 1.94
CA TYR A 324 15.16 -10.14 0.68
C TYR A 324 15.84 -8.81 0.30
N ASN A 325 16.78 -8.85 -0.63
CA ASN A 325 17.36 -7.62 -1.16
C ASN A 325 16.36 -6.89 -2.08
N ASP A 326 16.62 -5.63 -2.41
CA ASP A 326 15.70 -4.79 -3.20
C ASP A 326 15.47 -5.31 -4.63
N ASP A 327 16.39 -6.14 -5.14
CA ASP A 327 16.30 -6.86 -6.40
C ASP A 327 15.60 -8.24 -6.28
N LEU A 328 15.06 -8.56 -5.10
CA LEU A 328 14.46 -9.83 -4.71
C LEU A 328 15.44 -11.02 -4.72
N SER A 329 16.75 -10.77 -4.72
CA SER A 329 17.76 -11.82 -4.52
C SER A 329 17.80 -12.29 -3.06
N PHE A 330 18.17 -13.57 -2.87
CA PHE A 330 18.19 -14.19 -1.56
C PHE A 330 19.21 -13.51 -0.62
N PRO A 331 18.82 -13.15 0.62
CA PRO A 331 19.65 -12.34 1.50
C PRO A 331 20.60 -13.18 2.37
N THR A 332 21.50 -13.97 1.76
CA THR A 332 22.35 -14.96 2.46
C THR A 332 23.01 -14.40 3.72
N GLN A 333 23.78 -13.32 3.59
CA GLN A 333 24.56 -12.78 4.71
C GLN A 333 23.66 -12.29 5.85
N LYS A 334 22.58 -11.56 5.52
CA LYS A 334 21.61 -11.08 6.52
C LYS A 334 20.95 -12.24 7.25
N LEU A 335 20.68 -13.34 6.57
CA LEU A 335 20.10 -14.54 7.18
C LEU A 335 21.09 -15.28 8.07
N LEU A 336 22.33 -15.49 7.62
CA LEU A 336 23.37 -16.15 8.41
C LEU A 336 23.69 -15.42 9.73
N GLU A 337 23.60 -14.10 9.72
CA GLU A 337 23.77 -13.25 10.92
C GLU A 337 22.64 -13.38 11.93
N LYS A 338 21.44 -13.78 11.49
CA LYS A 338 20.28 -14.00 12.37
C LYS A 338 20.25 -15.39 12.99
N ILE A 339 20.97 -16.37 12.42
CA ILE A 339 21.05 -17.71 12.98
C ILE A 339 21.89 -17.68 14.26
N THR A 340 21.25 -18.01 15.38
CA THR A 340 21.86 -18.10 16.70
C THR A 340 21.53 -19.44 17.35
N ASP A 341 22.10 -19.72 18.53
CA ASP A 341 21.81 -20.94 19.30
C ASP A 341 20.34 -21.00 19.78
N LYS A 342 19.57 -19.90 19.66
CA LYS A 342 18.12 -19.85 19.95
C LYS A 342 17.27 -20.30 18.77
N THR A 343 17.80 -20.25 17.55
CA THR A 343 17.09 -20.61 16.33
C THR A 343 16.72 -22.08 16.38
N LYS A 344 15.45 -22.42 16.14
CA LYS A 344 14.96 -23.80 16.08
C LYS A 344 14.57 -24.24 14.68
N LEU A 345 14.14 -23.30 13.85
CA LEU A 345 13.77 -23.58 12.48
C LEU A 345 14.13 -22.43 11.55
N VAL A 346 14.69 -22.74 10.39
CA VAL A 346 14.92 -21.82 9.27
C VAL A 346 14.08 -22.28 8.09
N VAL A 347 13.22 -21.41 7.58
CA VAL A 347 12.41 -21.67 6.38
C VAL A 347 13.11 -21.09 5.16
N LEU A 348 13.28 -21.90 4.12
CA LEU A 348 13.76 -21.52 2.81
C LEU A 348 12.74 -22.00 1.76
N VAL A 349 12.46 -21.20 0.74
CA VAL A 349 11.56 -21.59 -0.37
C VAL A 349 12.34 -21.45 -1.66
N ASN A 350 12.42 -22.52 -2.47
CA ASN A 350 13.29 -22.56 -3.63
C ASN A 350 12.69 -23.37 -4.80
N PRO A 351 12.30 -22.70 -5.91
CA PRO A 351 12.16 -21.26 -6.11
C PRO A 351 11.16 -20.60 -5.14
N ASN A 352 11.43 -19.37 -4.71
CA ASN A 352 10.61 -18.66 -3.73
C ASN A 352 9.27 -18.20 -4.33
N ASN A 353 8.20 -18.28 -3.53
CA ASN A 353 6.90 -17.70 -3.84
C ASN A 353 6.62 -16.56 -2.87
N PRO A 354 6.46 -15.30 -3.32
CA PRO A 354 6.00 -14.95 -4.67
C PRO A 354 7.07 -14.40 -5.63
N THR A 355 8.35 -14.30 -5.23
CA THR A 355 9.37 -13.61 -6.05
C THR A 355 9.73 -14.37 -7.34
N GLY A 356 9.72 -15.70 -7.31
CA GLY A 356 10.18 -16.58 -8.38
C GLY A 356 11.70 -16.84 -8.35
N THR A 357 12.44 -16.09 -7.55
CA THR A 357 13.90 -16.16 -7.43
C THR A 357 14.36 -17.44 -6.73
N THR A 358 15.60 -17.86 -7.00
CA THR A 358 16.19 -19.08 -6.45
C THR A 358 17.26 -18.78 -5.42
N ILE A 359 17.57 -19.80 -4.63
CA ILE A 359 18.68 -19.80 -3.68
C ILE A 359 19.80 -20.65 -4.29
N SER A 360 21.03 -20.16 -4.25
CA SER A 360 22.17 -20.94 -4.75
C SER A 360 22.42 -22.14 -3.84
N GLU A 361 22.94 -23.22 -4.41
CA GLU A 361 23.27 -24.42 -3.64
C GLU A 361 24.27 -24.11 -2.50
N GLN A 362 25.27 -23.28 -2.80
CA GLN A 362 26.29 -22.90 -1.84
C GLN A 362 25.67 -22.13 -0.65
N ASP A 363 24.71 -21.24 -0.92
CA ASP A 363 24.01 -20.51 0.15
C ASP A 363 23.19 -21.47 1.03
N ILE A 364 22.48 -22.43 0.43
CA ILE A 364 21.71 -23.43 1.20
C ILE A 364 22.66 -24.26 2.08
N ILE A 365 23.80 -24.69 1.54
CA ILE A 365 24.82 -25.43 2.30
C ILE A 365 25.34 -24.58 3.47
N SER A 366 25.65 -23.30 3.23
CA SER A 366 26.09 -22.39 4.29
C SER A 366 25.04 -22.21 5.39
N VAL A 367 23.74 -22.17 5.04
CA VAL A 367 22.66 -22.15 6.02
C VAL A 367 22.59 -23.46 6.81
N LEU A 368 22.67 -24.61 6.13
CA LEU A 368 22.64 -25.92 6.78
C LEU A 368 23.78 -26.08 7.80
N GLU A 369 24.98 -25.64 7.44
CA GLU A 369 26.18 -25.71 8.29
C GLU A 369 26.10 -24.74 9.47
N LYS A 370 25.59 -23.52 9.24
CA LYS A 370 25.41 -22.51 10.28
C LYS A 370 24.29 -22.89 11.27
N ALA A 371 23.21 -23.48 10.76
CA ALA A 371 22.03 -23.88 11.51
C ALA A 371 22.09 -25.36 11.97
N LYS A 372 23.28 -25.89 12.26
CA LYS A 372 23.47 -27.32 12.61
C LYS A 372 22.63 -27.83 13.78
N ASP A 373 22.20 -26.94 14.68
CA ASP A 373 21.40 -27.23 15.87
C ASP A 373 19.90 -26.86 15.69
N ALA A 374 19.50 -26.51 14.46
CA ALA A 374 18.15 -26.11 14.07
C ALA A 374 17.71 -26.85 12.81
N ILE A 375 16.40 -27.03 12.61
CA ILE A 375 15.86 -27.61 11.38
C ILE A 375 15.94 -26.57 10.25
N VAL A 376 16.39 -26.99 9.07
CA VAL A 376 16.30 -26.20 7.84
C VAL A 376 15.26 -26.84 6.93
N LEU A 377 14.13 -26.16 6.79
CA LEU A 377 13.04 -26.56 5.91
C LEU A 377 13.20 -25.87 4.56
N VAL A 378 13.42 -26.64 3.49
CA VAL A 378 13.48 -26.16 2.11
C VAL A 378 12.21 -26.57 1.37
N ASP A 379 11.31 -25.63 1.13
CA ASP A 379 10.10 -25.86 0.34
C ASP A 379 10.37 -25.73 -1.16
N GLU A 380 10.17 -26.84 -1.86
CA GLU A 380 10.47 -27.05 -3.27
C GLU A 380 9.19 -27.26 -4.09
N ALA A 381 8.12 -26.56 -3.75
CA ALA A 381 6.84 -26.66 -4.47
C ALA A 381 6.93 -26.37 -5.98
N TYR A 382 8.00 -25.70 -6.43
CA TYR A 382 8.22 -25.31 -7.83
C TYR A 382 9.52 -25.89 -8.43
N SER A 383 10.16 -26.86 -7.77
CA SER A 383 11.48 -27.37 -8.20
C SER A 383 11.49 -28.04 -9.57
N GLN A 384 10.37 -28.61 -10.03
CA GLN A 384 10.27 -29.19 -11.38
C GLN A 384 10.57 -28.15 -12.46
N TYR A 385 10.14 -26.90 -12.29
CA TYR A 385 10.41 -25.82 -13.23
C TYR A 385 11.85 -25.31 -13.16
N TYR A 386 12.51 -25.45 -12.00
CA TYR A 386 13.91 -25.06 -11.81
C TYR A 386 14.91 -26.15 -12.24
N GLY A 387 14.54 -27.43 -12.10
CA GLY A 387 15.38 -28.57 -12.44
C GLY A 387 16.46 -28.91 -11.41
N LYS A 388 16.50 -28.24 -10.25
CA LYS A 388 17.41 -28.56 -9.14
C LYS A 388 16.63 -28.81 -7.86
N SER A 389 17.15 -29.70 -7.02
CA SER A 389 16.56 -30.07 -5.74
C SER A 389 17.64 -30.38 -4.70
N CYS A 390 17.37 -29.98 -3.46
CA CYS A 390 18.14 -30.25 -2.26
C CYS A 390 17.92 -31.67 -1.71
N LYS A 391 16.99 -32.45 -2.26
CA LYS A 391 16.72 -33.82 -1.80
C LYS A 391 17.98 -34.71 -1.77
N ARG A 392 18.94 -34.47 -2.66
CA ARG A 392 20.24 -35.17 -2.69
C ARG A 392 21.11 -34.97 -1.44
N PHE A 393 20.80 -33.98 -0.61
CA PHE A 393 21.58 -33.62 0.57
C PHE A 393 21.00 -34.19 1.87
N VAL A 394 19.82 -34.81 1.84
CA VAL A 394 19.09 -35.25 3.06
C VAL A 394 19.80 -36.35 3.84
N GLU A 395 20.65 -37.14 3.18
CA GLU A 395 21.50 -38.13 3.87
C GLU A 395 22.76 -37.50 4.47
N LYS A 396 23.25 -36.40 3.88
CA LYS A 396 24.45 -35.69 4.33
C LYS A 396 24.17 -34.75 5.50
N TYR A 397 23.02 -34.08 5.48
CA TYR A 397 22.64 -33.08 6.49
C TYR A 397 21.42 -33.56 7.27
N SER A 398 21.66 -33.99 8.52
CA SER A 398 20.63 -34.55 9.40
C SER A 398 19.56 -33.55 9.85
N ASN A 399 19.77 -32.25 9.62
CA ASN A 399 18.85 -31.17 9.93
C ASN A 399 18.06 -30.66 8.71
N LEU A 400 18.24 -31.25 7.52
CA LEU A 400 17.54 -30.84 6.31
C LEU A 400 16.18 -31.54 6.16
N ILE A 401 15.14 -30.75 5.90
CA ILE A 401 13.82 -31.22 5.47
C ILE A 401 13.51 -30.58 4.13
N VAL A 402 13.14 -31.38 3.13
CA VAL A 402 12.68 -30.88 1.82
C VAL A 402 11.20 -31.19 1.65
N THR A 403 10.41 -30.25 1.15
CA THR A 403 8.99 -30.50 0.80
C THR A 403 8.75 -30.36 -0.69
N GLN A 404 7.98 -31.26 -1.29
CA GLN A 404 7.58 -31.21 -2.70
C GLN A 404 6.07 -31.42 -2.85
N THR A 405 5.50 -31.01 -3.99
CA THR A 405 4.07 -31.12 -4.26
C THR A 405 3.75 -31.63 -5.66
N PHE A 406 2.63 -32.33 -5.76
CA PHE A 406 1.99 -32.70 -7.03
C PHE A 406 1.00 -31.63 -7.51
N SER A 407 0.84 -30.53 -6.78
CA SER A 407 -0.14 -29.49 -7.12
C SER A 407 0.23 -28.65 -8.34
N LYS A 408 1.54 -28.52 -8.61
CA LYS A 408 2.09 -27.58 -9.61
C LYS A 408 2.33 -28.33 -10.91
N ALA A 409 3.56 -28.76 -11.20
CA ALA A 409 3.91 -29.40 -12.47
C ALA A 409 2.98 -30.58 -12.87
N PHE A 410 2.61 -31.44 -11.91
CA PHE A 410 1.77 -32.63 -12.17
C PHE A 410 0.28 -32.32 -12.40
N GLY A 411 -0.18 -31.10 -12.14
CA GLY A 411 -1.59 -30.71 -12.32
C GLY A 411 -2.58 -31.35 -11.36
N LEU A 412 -2.14 -31.82 -10.19
CA LEU A 412 -2.98 -32.50 -9.19
C LEU A 412 -3.38 -31.60 -8.01
N ALA A 413 -3.50 -30.28 -8.23
CA ALA A 413 -3.79 -29.31 -7.16
C ALA A 413 -5.04 -29.66 -6.35
N GLY A 414 -6.08 -30.18 -7.00
CA GLY A 414 -7.34 -30.57 -6.37
C GLY A 414 -7.28 -31.85 -5.53
N LEU A 415 -6.28 -32.71 -5.75
CA LEU A 415 -6.11 -33.98 -5.00
C LEU A 415 -5.30 -33.82 -3.71
N ARG A 416 -4.68 -32.64 -3.53
CA ARG A 416 -3.95 -32.27 -2.32
C ARG A 416 -2.85 -33.28 -1.95
N LEU A 417 -1.92 -33.54 -2.86
CA LEU A 417 -0.76 -34.41 -2.57
C LEU A 417 0.54 -33.61 -2.50
N GLY A 418 1.33 -33.92 -1.49
CA GLY A 418 2.72 -33.53 -1.35
C GLY A 418 3.52 -34.60 -0.64
N CYS A 419 4.78 -34.29 -0.35
CA CYS A 419 5.63 -35.15 0.45
C CYS A 419 6.69 -34.34 1.19
N ILE A 420 7.21 -34.95 2.26
CA ILE A 420 8.42 -34.57 2.96
C ILE A 420 9.52 -35.55 2.56
N ILE A 421 10.73 -35.06 2.35
CA ILE A 421 11.95 -35.83 2.11
C ILE A 421 12.99 -35.42 3.15
N SER A 422 13.49 -36.35 3.96
CA SER A 422 14.47 -36.07 5.02
C SER A 422 15.19 -37.35 5.46
N SER A 423 16.02 -37.26 6.50
CA SER A 423 16.64 -38.42 7.14
C SER A 423 15.59 -39.34 7.79
N GLU A 424 15.86 -40.65 7.86
CA GLU A 424 14.96 -41.62 8.52
C GLU A 424 14.62 -41.19 9.96
N ALA A 425 15.59 -40.61 10.69
CA ALA A 425 15.38 -40.14 12.05
C ALA A 425 14.36 -38.99 12.14
N ILE A 426 14.40 -38.03 11.20
CA ILE A 426 13.40 -36.95 11.15
C ILE A 426 12.05 -37.51 10.73
N ILE A 427 12.00 -38.33 9.68
CA ILE A 427 10.75 -38.93 9.18
C ILE A 427 10.04 -39.71 10.29
N THR A 428 10.77 -40.51 11.05
CA THR A 428 10.24 -41.29 12.19
C THR A 428 9.60 -40.39 13.27
N ASN A 429 10.10 -39.17 13.47
CA ASN A 429 9.49 -38.23 14.41
C ASN A 429 8.25 -37.55 13.83
N LEU A 430 8.29 -37.15 12.55
CA LEU A 430 7.13 -36.58 11.85
C LEU A 430 5.95 -37.56 11.79
N GLU A 431 6.22 -38.85 11.62
CA GLU A 431 5.21 -39.92 11.63
C GLU A 431 4.43 -40.04 12.94
N LYS A 432 4.99 -39.57 14.07
CA LYS A 432 4.30 -39.55 15.36
C LYS A 432 3.26 -38.43 15.45
N VAL A 433 3.38 -37.40 14.62
CA VAL A 433 2.56 -36.18 14.66
C VAL A 433 1.54 -36.14 13.53
N ILE A 434 1.89 -36.65 12.35
CA ILE A 434 0.99 -36.69 11.20
C ILE A 434 -0.23 -37.58 11.46
N SER A 435 -1.39 -37.22 10.89
CA SER A 435 -2.57 -38.08 10.93
C SER A 435 -2.32 -39.37 10.16
N PRO A 436 -2.71 -40.55 10.68
CA PRO A 436 -2.45 -41.84 10.03
C PRO A 436 -3.11 -41.99 8.66
N TYR A 437 -4.11 -41.16 8.32
CA TYR A 437 -4.88 -41.25 7.08
C TYR A 437 -5.10 -39.87 6.43
N SER A 438 -4.08 -38.99 6.44
CA SER A 438 -4.23 -37.64 5.90
C SER A 438 -4.36 -37.55 4.38
N VAL A 439 -3.72 -38.45 3.64
CA VAL A 439 -3.72 -38.49 2.17
C VAL A 439 -4.79 -39.46 1.69
N ASN A 440 -5.67 -39.00 0.80
CA ASN A 440 -6.73 -39.84 0.25
C ASN A 440 -6.18 -40.84 -0.80
N ASN A 441 -6.82 -42.01 -0.93
CA ASN A 441 -6.36 -43.07 -1.83
C ASN A 441 -6.36 -42.65 -3.31
N LEU A 442 -7.33 -41.83 -3.73
CA LEU A 442 -7.42 -41.31 -5.10
C LEU A 442 -6.20 -40.45 -5.47
N ALA A 443 -5.64 -39.71 -4.51
CA ALA A 443 -4.42 -38.96 -4.70
C ALA A 443 -3.21 -39.87 -4.92
N LEU A 444 -3.13 -41.01 -4.22
CA LEU A 444 -2.06 -42.00 -4.41
C LEU A 444 -2.13 -42.61 -5.82
N ILE A 445 -3.31 -43.09 -6.22
CA ILE A 445 -3.56 -43.68 -7.55
C ILE A 445 -3.19 -42.69 -8.66
N ALA A 446 -3.68 -41.44 -8.54
CA ALA A 446 -3.38 -40.39 -9.51
C ALA A 446 -1.89 -40.07 -9.59
N ALA A 447 -1.21 -39.98 -8.46
CA ALA A 447 0.22 -39.68 -8.43
C ALA A 447 1.06 -40.82 -8.99
N SER A 448 0.74 -42.08 -8.68
CA SER A 448 1.39 -43.25 -9.26
C SER A 448 1.25 -43.29 -10.79
N ALA A 449 0.10 -42.89 -11.32
CA ALA A 449 -0.10 -42.75 -12.77
C ALA A 449 0.71 -41.58 -13.34
N ALA A 450 0.74 -40.43 -12.66
CA ALA A 450 1.47 -39.24 -13.10
C ALA A 450 3.00 -39.47 -13.11
N MET A 451 3.55 -40.11 -12.09
CA MET A 451 4.99 -40.43 -11.99
C MET A 451 5.47 -41.37 -13.11
N LYS A 452 4.57 -42.17 -13.70
CA LYS A 452 4.85 -43.03 -14.87
C LYS A 452 4.74 -42.30 -16.20
N ASP A 453 4.34 -41.03 -16.20
CA ASP A 453 4.17 -40.20 -17.40
C ASP A 453 5.13 -39.00 -17.42
N GLU A 454 6.41 -39.29 -17.21
CA GLU A 454 7.46 -38.27 -17.12
C GLU A 454 7.50 -37.37 -18.35
N GLU A 455 7.29 -37.94 -19.54
CA GLU A 455 7.26 -37.20 -20.81
C GLU A 455 6.19 -36.11 -20.84
N PHE A 456 4.97 -36.40 -20.35
CA PHE A 456 3.90 -35.41 -20.27
C PHE A 456 4.28 -34.24 -19.36
N ILE A 457 4.87 -34.56 -18.20
CA ILE A 457 5.29 -33.56 -17.22
C ILE A 457 6.44 -32.73 -17.77
N SER A 458 7.45 -33.35 -18.38
CA SER A 458 8.60 -32.65 -18.95
C SER A 458 8.18 -31.71 -20.08
N ASN A 459 7.30 -32.17 -20.98
CA ASN A 459 6.80 -31.35 -22.08
C ASN A 459 6.06 -30.11 -21.57
N TYR A 460 5.20 -30.25 -20.55
CA TYR A 460 4.53 -29.10 -19.93
C TYR A 460 5.52 -28.15 -19.24
N VAL A 461 6.51 -28.68 -18.52
CA VAL A 461 7.54 -27.87 -17.85
C VAL A 461 8.35 -27.06 -18.86
N GLU A 462 8.79 -27.66 -19.97
CA GLU A 462 9.51 -26.95 -21.03
C GLU A 462 8.64 -25.89 -21.71
N GLU A 463 7.38 -26.20 -22.03
CA GLU A 463 6.47 -25.20 -22.60
C GLU A 463 6.28 -23.99 -21.66
N VAL A 464 6.14 -24.23 -20.36
CA VAL A 464 6.05 -23.15 -19.35
C VAL A 464 7.34 -22.34 -19.29
N ARG A 465 8.52 -22.96 -19.40
CA ARG A 465 9.81 -22.25 -19.44
C ARG A 465 9.91 -21.33 -20.66
N GLU A 466 9.57 -21.84 -21.84
CA GLU A 466 9.54 -21.04 -23.08
C GLU A 466 8.51 -19.90 -22.98
N SER A 467 7.32 -20.20 -22.47
CA SER A 467 6.25 -19.23 -22.26
C SER A 467 6.65 -18.14 -21.28
N ARG A 468 7.35 -18.48 -20.19
CA ARG A 468 7.86 -17.53 -19.21
C ARG A 468 8.84 -16.55 -19.85
N GLN A 469 9.77 -17.04 -20.67
CA GLN A 469 10.71 -16.19 -21.40
C GLN A 469 10.00 -15.26 -22.40
N TYR A 470 8.97 -15.76 -23.09
CA TYR A 470 8.15 -14.95 -24.00
C TYR A 470 7.42 -13.84 -23.24
N VAL A 471 6.70 -14.17 -22.16
CA VAL A 471 5.98 -13.19 -21.34
C VAL A 471 6.93 -12.14 -20.77
N GLN A 472 8.09 -12.55 -20.24
CA GLN A 472 9.10 -11.61 -19.75
C GLN A 472 9.46 -10.57 -20.81
N LYS A 473 9.89 -11.03 -22.00
CA LYS A 473 10.32 -10.15 -23.09
C LYS A 473 9.22 -9.20 -23.54
N GLU A 474 7.97 -9.68 -23.60
CA GLU A 474 6.86 -8.85 -24.04
C GLU A 474 6.46 -7.80 -22.99
N LEU A 475 6.51 -8.12 -21.69
CA LEU A 475 6.28 -7.14 -20.63
C LEU A 475 7.41 -6.11 -20.56
N GLU A 476 8.67 -6.52 -20.69
CA GLU A 476 9.82 -5.61 -20.71
C GLU A 476 9.74 -4.62 -21.88
N LYS A 477 9.27 -5.05 -23.07
CA LYS A 477 9.00 -4.15 -24.21
C LYS A 477 7.93 -3.10 -23.92
N LEU A 478 7.02 -3.36 -22.97
CA LEU A 478 6.00 -2.40 -22.53
C LEU A 478 6.52 -1.47 -21.43
N GLY A 479 7.81 -1.55 -21.08
CA GLY A 479 8.40 -0.77 -20.00
C GLY A 479 7.98 -1.24 -18.60
N ILE A 480 7.48 -2.47 -18.49
CA ILE A 480 7.15 -3.10 -17.20
C ILE A 480 8.40 -3.76 -16.65
N LYS A 481 8.73 -3.45 -15.39
CA LYS A 481 9.82 -4.12 -14.70
C LYS A 481 9.39 -5.54 -14.32
N VAL A 482 10.10 -6.53 -14.84
CA VAL A 482 9.87 -7.96 -14.55
C VAL A 482 11.03 -8.51 -13.75
N PHE A 483 10.74 -9.28 -12.70
CA PHE A 483 11.77 -9.93 -11.89
C PHE A 483 12.07 -11.33 -12.43
N SER A 484 13.33 -11.75 -12.32
CA SER A 484 13.76 -13.09 -12.72
C SER A 484 13.00 -14.17 -11.96
N SER A 485 12.65 -15.25 -12.66
CA SER A 485 11.93 -16.37 -12.05
C SER A 485 12.34 -17.71 -12.64
N GLU A 486 12.46 -18.71 -11.77
CA GLU A 486 12.61 -20.12 -12.13
C GLU A 486 11.37 -20.97 -11.82
N ALA A 487 10.25 -20.35 -11.45
CA ALA A 487 8.97 -21.01 -11.19
C ALA A 487 7.99 -20.95 -12.38
N ASN A 488 6.77 -21.49 -12.24
CA ASN A 488 5.68 -21.32 -13.21
C ASN A 488 4.87 -20.03 -13.00
N PHE A 489 5.54 -18.98 -12.57
CA PHE A 489 4.97 -17.66 -12.39
C PHE A 489 6.10 -16.64 -12.42
N MET A 490 5.79 -15.36 -12.51
CA MET A 490 6.76 -14.29 -12.34
C MET A 490 6.14 -13.09 -11.65
N MET A 491 7.00 -12.25 -11.09
CA MET A 491 6.60 -10.97 -10.52
C MET A 491 6.84 -9.87 -11.53
N ALA A 492 5.88 -8.97 -11.69
CA ALA A 492 5.99 -7.80 -12.54
C ALA A 492 5.42 -6.57 -11.82
N ASP A 493 6.16 -5.46 -11.88
CA ASP A 493 5.79 -4.17 -11.29
C ASP A 493 5.09 -3.31 -12.34
N PHE A 494 3.80 -3.09 -12.14
CA PHE A 494 2.95 -2.31 -13.04
C PHE A 494 2.85 -0.83 -12.62
N GLY A 495 3.62 -0.41 -11.61
CA GLY A 495 3.51 0.91 -11.01
C GLY A 495 2.08 1.20 -10.55
N GLU A 496 1.70 2.46 -10.61
CA GLU A 496 0.39 2.91 -10.13
C GLU A 496 -0.77 2.40 -11.00
N ARG A 497 -0.48 1.85 -12.19
CA ARG A 497 -1.47 1.12 -13.01
C ARG A 497 -1.82 -0.26 -12.46
N CYS A 498 -1.13 -0.76 -11.44
CA CYS A 498 -1.34 -2.11 -10.88
C CYS A 498 -2.83 -2.42 -10.64
N ASN A 499 -3.54 -1.57 -9.87
CA ASN A 499 -4.96 -1.76 -9.58
C ASN A 499 -5.85 -1.75 -10.83
N TYR A 500 -5.56 -0.86 -11.78
CA TYR A 500 -6.30 -0.77 -13.03
C TYR A 500 -6.10 -2.04 -13.89
N VAL A 501 -4.85 -2.49 -14.04
CA VAL A 501 -4.50 -3.71 -14.77
C VAL A 501 -5.15 -4.95 -14.12
N LEU A 502 -5.12 -5.06 -12.79
CA LEU A 502 -5.78 -6.15 -12.06
C LEU A 502 -7.29 -6.22 -12.37
N LEU A 503 -7.98 -5.08 -12.34
CA LEU A 503 -9.41 -4.99 -12.62
C LEU A 503 -9.71 -5.33 -14.09
N GLN A 504 -8.95 -4.75 -15.01
CA GLN A 504 -9.16 -4.94 -16.45
C GLN A 504 -8.88 -6.37 -16.92
N LEU A 505 -7.86 -7.04 -16.37
CA LEU A 505 -7.61 -8.45 -16.62
C LEU A 505 -8.76 -9.31 -16.07
N ARG A 506 -9.23 -9.02 -14.85
CA ARG A 506 -10.35 -9.75 -14.24
C ARG A 506 -11.64 -9.62 -15.07
N GLU A 507 -11.96 -8.44 -15.58
CA GLU A 507 -13.13 -8.20 -16.46
C GLU A 507 -13.06 -9.03 -17.74
N ARG A 508 -11.85 -9.27 -18.26
CA ARG A 508 -11.58 -10.12 -19.42
C ARG A 508 -11.51 -11.62 -19.09
N GLY A 509 -11.81 -12.00 -17.84
CA GLY A 509 -11.73 -13.39 -17.40
C GLY A 509 -10.31 -13.92 -17.23
N ILE A 510 -9.31 -13.03 -17.11
CA ILE A 510 -7.91 -13.38 -16.85
C ILE A 510 -7.62 -13.09 -15.37
N LEU A 511 -7.35 -14.15 -14.60
CA LEU A 511 -7.13 -14.06 -13.17
C LEU A 511 -5.63 -14.05 -12.90
N VAL A 512 -5.14 -12.97 -12.30
CA VAL A 512 -3.76 -12.81 -11.80
C VAL A 512 -3.79 -12.49 -10.30
N ARG A 513 -2.62 -12.44 -9.64
CA ARG A 513 -2.56 -12.28 -8.18
C ARG A 513 -1.86 -11.00 -7.76
N ASP A 514 -2.62 -10.11 -7.12
CA ASP A 514 -2.07 -8.93 -6.44
C ASP A 514 -1.14 -9.33 -5.28
N ARG A 515 0.03 -8.69 -5.24
CA ARG A 515 1.03 -8.80 -4.17
C ARG A 515 1.50 -7.43 -3.65
N SER A 516 0.78 -6.36 -3.98
CA SER A 516 1.08 -4.97 -3.61
C SER A 516 1.21 -4.74 -2.10
N THR A 517 0.62 -5.62 -1.27
CA THR A 517 0.67 -5.53 0.21
C THR A 517 1.85 -6.28 0.84
N TYR A 518 2.65 -7.01 0.05
CA TYR A 518 3.79 -7.75 0.56
C TYR A 518 5.01 -6.81 0.67
N PRO A 519 5.92 -7.03 1.64
CA PRO A 519 7.17 -6.28 1.71
C PRO A 519 7.92 -6.33 0.38
N LEU A 520 8.50 -5.20 -0.05
CA LEU A 520 9.26 -5.05 -1.30
C LEU A 520 8.46 -5.21 -2.60
N LEU A 521 7.14 -5.44 -2.53
CA LEU A 521 6.31 -5.78 -3.68
C LEU A 521 5.20 -4.77 -3.95
N LYS A 522 5.37 -3.51 -3.54
CA LYS A 522 4.45 -2.42 -3.88
C LYS A 522 4.23 -2.42 -5.39
N ASN A 523 2.96 -2.31 -5.82
CA ASN A 523 2.57 -2.26 -7.23
C ASN A 523 2.87 -3.52 -8.06
N CYS A 524 3.27 -4.62 -7.41
CA CYS A 524 3.62 -5.85 -8.11
C CYS A 524 2.43 -6.83 -8.21
N ILE A 525 2.30 -7.41 -9.41
CA ILE A 525 1.36 -8.49 -9.71
C ILE A 525 2.17 -9.76 -9.95
N ARG A 526 1.78 -10.85 -9.28
CA ARG A 526 2.26 -12.20 -9.59
C ARG A 526 1.40 -12.80 -10.70
N ILE A 527 2.05 -13.15 -11.80
CA ILE A 527 1.44 -13.71 -13.00
C ILE A 527 1.85 -15.18 -13.11
N GLY A 528 0.90 -16.10 -13.00
CA GLY A 528 1.10 -17.52 -13.32
C GLY A 528 1.37 -17.71 -14.82
N ILE A 529 2.25 -18.64 -15.16
CA ILE A 529 2.60 -18.98 -16.53
C ILE A 529 2.05 -20.37 -16.86
N GLY A 530 1.27 -20.42 -17.92
CA GLY A 530 0.68 -21.63 -18.48
C GLY A 530 1.29 -21.95 -19.85
N THR A 531 0.44 -22.35 -20.79
CA THR A 531 0.84 -22.66 -22.18
C THR A 531 1.24 -21.41 -22.96
N MET A 532 1.89 -21.61 -24.10
CA MET A 532 2.29 -20.51 -24.98
C MET A 532 1.07 -19.78 -25.54
N GLU A 533 0.00 -20.51 -25.86
CA GLU A 533 -1.27 -19.94 -26.31
C GLU A 533 -1.88 -19.01 -25.26
N GLN A 534 -1.99 -19.48 -24.01
CA GLN A 534 -2.50 -18.68 -22.89
C GLN A 534 -1.64 -17.46 -22.60
N SER A 535 -0.32 -17.60 -22.76
CA SER A 535 0.64 -16.51 -22.61
C SER A 535 0.45 -15.42 -23.67
N ARG A 536 0.15 -15.79 -24.92
CA ARG A 536 -0.21 -14.82 -25.97
C ARG A 536 -1.52 -14.08 -25.66
N VAL A 537 -2.53 -14.80 -25.17
CA VAL A 537 -3.81 -14.19 -24.73
C VAL A 537 -3.58 -13.18 -23.61
N LEU A 538 -2.76 -13.53 -22.61
CA LEU A 538 -2.38 -12.62 -21.53
C LEU A 538 -1.70 -11.36 -22.06
N ILE A 539 -0.65 -11.53 -22.88
CA ILE A 539 0.13 -10.40 -23.41
C ILE A 539 -0.74 -9.50 -24.28
N GLU A 540 -1.57 -10.06 -25.13
CA GLU A 540 -2.51 -9.29 -25.95
C GLU A 540 -3.49 -8.50 -25.08
N ALA A 541 -4.04 -9.11 -24.03
CA ALA A 541 -4.90 -8.40 -23.09
C ALA A 541 -4.15 -7.24 -22.40
N ILE A 542 -2.91 -7.46 -21.95
CA ILE A 542 -2.08 -6.42 -21.32
C ILE A 542 -1.78 -5.29 -22.30
N LYS A 543 -1.43 -5.59 -23.55
CA LYS A 543 -1.20 -4.58 -24.61
C LYS A 543 -2.43 -3.73 -24.86
N ASN A 544 -3.62 -4.33 -24.84
CA ASN A 544 -4.88 -3.60 -24.99
C ASN A 544 -5.29 -2.80 -23.74
N ILE A 545 -4.67 -3.05 -22.59
CA ILE A 545 -4.91 -2.31 -21.34
C ILE A 545 -3.92 -1.16 -21.19
N ILE A 546 -2.67 -1.35 -21.62
CA ILE A 546 -1.60 -0.37 -21.48
C ILE A 546 -1.60 0.54 -22.69
N PRO A 547 -1.81 1.85 -22.51
CA PRO A 547 -1.82 2.79 -23.62
C PRO A 547 -0.53 2.79 -24.43
N GLU A 548 -0.66 2.98 -25.74
CA GLU A 548 0.48 3.19 -26.64
C GLU A 548 0.89 4.66 -26.74
N ASP A 549 -0.06 5.58 -26.55
CA ASP A 549 0.15 7.01 -26.69
C ASP A 549 0.94 7.58 -25.50
N VAL A 550 1.81 8.53 -25.79
CA VAL A 550 2.59 9.26 -24.79
C VAL A 550 2.19 10.73 -24.82
N VAL A 551 1.96 11.31 -23.64
CA VAL A 551 1.73 12.74 -23.46
C VAL A 551 2.83 13.29 -22.57
N LEU A 552 3.65 14.17 -23.14
CA LEU A 552 4.70 14.88 -22.43
C LEU A 552 4.22 16.30 -22.11
N PHE A 553 4.45 16.75 -20.89
CA PHE A 553 4.09 18.07 -20.42
C PHE A 553 5.35 18.87 -20.10
N ASP A 554 5.39 20.13 -20.54
CA ASP A 554 6.12 21.13 -19.77
C ASP A 554 5.44 21.34 -18.41
N MET A 555 6.19 21.80 -17.40
CA MET A 555 5.64 22.02 -16.08
C MET A 555 5.10 23.44 -15.93
N ASP A 556 5.85 24.45 -16.35
CA ASP A 556 5.59 25.85 -15.99
C ASP A 556 4.68 26.50 -17.03
N GLY A 557 3.60 27.13 -16.59
CA GLY A 557 2.58 27.67 -17.51
C GLY A 557 1.70 26.60 -18.18
N VAL A 558 1.99 25.30 -17.96
CA VAL A 558 1.19 24.17 -18.44
C VAL A 558 0.55 23.39 -17.28
N LEU A 559 1.36 22.73 -16.44
CA LEU A 559 0.89 21.99 -15.27
C LEU A 559 0.78 22.88 -14.04
N VAL A 560 1.62 23.91 -13.95
CA VAL A 560 1.76 24.78 -12.78
C VAL A 560 1.62 26.23 -13.17
N ASP A 561 0.80 26.96 -12.43
CA ASP A 561 0.71 28.40 -12.53
C ASP A 561 1.86 29.06 -11.77
N VAL A 562 2.84 29.54 -12.52
CA VAL A 562 4.02 30.26 -12.01
C VAL A 562 3.88 31.79 -12.08
N SER A 563 2.69 32.29 -12.40
CA SER A 563 2.44 33.73 -12.60
C SER A 563 2.75 34.59 -11.37
N ASN A 564 2.56 34.02 -10.18
CA ASN A 564 2.80 34.69 -8.90
C ASN A 564 4.09 34.22 -8.20
N SER A 565 4.82 33.25 -8.80
CA SER A 565 6.07 32.72 -8.25
C SER A 565 7.30 33.17 -9.05
N TYR A 566 7.64 32.50 -10.14
CA TYR A 566 8.82 32.79 -10.97
C TYR A 566 8.79 34.24 -11.49
N ARG A 567 7.65 34.72 -11.98
CA ARG A 567 7.56 36.11 -12.48
C ARG A 567 7.83 37.13 -11.36
N THR A 568 7.31 36.89 -10.17
CA THR A 568 7.58 37.72 -8.99
C THR A 568 9.06 37.62 -8.58
N ALA A 569 9.66 36.44 -8.65
CA ALA A 569 11.08 36.24 -8.35
C ALA A 569 11.99 36.97 -9.35
N ILE A 570 11.67 36.94 -10.66
CA ILE A 570 12.35 37.74 -11.70
C ILE A 570 12.29 39.23 -11.33
N GLN A 571 11.09 39.75 -11.02
CA GLN A 571 10.89 41.15 -10.66
C GLN A 571 11.67 41.55 -9.40
N ARG A 572 11.61 40.74 -8.34
CA ARG A 572 12.33 40.99 -7.08
C ARG A 572 13.85 40.96 -7.28
N THR A 573 14.34 40.00 -8.06
CA THR A 573 15.77 39.85 -8.35
C THR A 573 16.29 40.99 -9.21
N ALA A 574 15.56 41.38 -10.26
CA ALA A 574 15.91 42.53 -11.09
C ALA A 574 15.86 43.84 -10.29
N LYS A 575 14.88 44.02 -9.41
CA LYS A 575 14.82 45.17 -8.48
C LYS A 575 15.99 45.15 -7.50
N PHE A 576 16.40 43.99 -7.00
CA PHE A 576 17.53 43.89 -6.07
C PHE A 576 18.87 44.30 -6.71
N PHE A 577 19.19 43.77 -7.89
CA PHE A 577 20.50 44.03 -8.54
C PHE A 577 20.54 45.32 -9.34
N ALA A 578 19.47 45.66 -10.05
CA ALA A 578 19.44 46.79 -10.96
C ALA A 578 18.64 48.00 -10.43
N ASN A 579 17.95 47.86 -9.30
CA ASN A 579 16.99 48.85 -8.78
C ASN A 579 15.94 49.28 -9.83
N VAL A 580 15.52 48.32 -10.66
CA VAL A 580 14.54 48.51 -11.73
C VAL A 580 13.27 47.72 -11.43
N GLU A 581 12.12 48.36 -11.59
CA GLU A 581 10.84 47.66 -11.65
C GLU A 581 10.56 47.23 -13.09
N ILE A 582 10.28 45.94 -13.27
CA ILE A 582 10.00 45.33 -14.57
C ILE A 582 8.54 44.96 -14.64
N SER A 583 7.91 45.36 -15.72
CA SER A 583 6.50 45.06 -15.99
C SER A 583 6.30 43.59 -16.37
N ARG A 584 5.08 43.06 -16.16
CA ARG A 584 4.75 41.69 -16.58
C ARG A 584 4.82 41.55 -18.10
N GLU A 585 4.48 42.61 -18.81
CA GLU A 585 4.51 42.73 -20.27
C GLU A 585 5.94 42.62 -20.80
N GLU A 586 6.92 43.28 -20.17
CA GLU A 586 8.33 43.16 -20.57
C GLU A 586 8.85 41.72 -20.38
N ILE A 587 8.51 41.03 -19.28
CA ILE A 587 8.88 39.62 -19.08
C ILE A 587 8.27 38.75 -20.17
N GLN A 588 7.02 39.02 -20.55
CA GLN A 588 6.33 38.30 -21.61
C GLN A 588 6.99 38.52 -22.97
N GLU A 589 7.44 39.73 -23.31
CA GLU A 589 8.18 40.00 -24.56
C GLU A 589 9.48 39.20 -24.65
N PHE A 590 10.18 38.99 -23.52
CA PHE A 590 11.36 38.14 -23.48
C PHE A 590 11.01 36.66 -23.72
N LYS A 591 9.94 36.15 -23.09
CA LYS A 591 9.46 34.78 -23.33
C LYS A 591 8.99 34.56 -24.78
N GLU A 592 8.36 35.56 -25.40
CA GLU A 592 7.93 35.51 -26.80
C GLU A 592 9.10 35.50 -27.80
N LYS A 593 10.22 36.15 -27.50
CA LYS A 593 11.42 36.12 -28.36
C LYS A 593 12.10 34.74 -28.38
N GLY A 594 11.96 33.97 -27.30
CA GLY A 594 12.65 32.70 -27.10
C GLY A 594 14.17 32.87 -26.95
N GLY A 595 14.89 31.77 -26.71
CA GLY A 595 16.34 31.76 -26.55
C GLY A 595 16.85 31.91 -25.11
N TYR A 596 15.99 31.64 -24.12
CA TYR A 596 16.34 31.59 -22.69
C TYR A 596 16.04 30.19 -22.18
N ASN A 597 17.04 29.49 -21.62
CA ASN A 597 16.89 28.08 -21.27
C ASN A 597 16.13 27.85 -19.95
N ASN A 598 16.09 28.88 -19.11
CA ASN A 598 15.37 28.93 -17.84
C ASN A 598 15.11 30.41 -17.45
N ASP A 599 14.34 30.63 -16.40
CA ASP A 599 14.02 31.99 -15.95
C ASP A 599 15.24 32.75 -15.36
N TRP A 600 16.33 32.06 -15.01
CA TRP A 600 17.58 32.72 -14.59
C TRP A 600 18.29 33.37 -15.78
N ASP A 601 18.38 32.69 -16.92
CA ASP A 601 18.92 33.23 -18.17
C ASP A 601 18.14 34.49 -18.62
N LEU A 602 16.81 34.44 -18.48
CA LEU A 602 15.95 35.59 -18.75
C LEU A 602 16.24 36.74 -17.78
N THR A 603 16.34 36.45 -16.48
CA THR A 603 16.66 37.44 -15.44
C THR A 603 18.04 38.08 -15.68
N GLU A 604 19.03 37.30 -16.07
CA GLU A 604 20.37 37.76 -16.42
C GLU A 604 20.32 38.70 -17.63
N ALA A 605 19.65 38.31 -18.73
CA ALA A 605 19.53 39.14 -19.92
C ALA A 605 18.82 40.47 -19.65
N VAL A 606 17.81 40.42 -18.78
CA VAL A 606 17.08 41.59 -18.28
C VAL A 606 18.02 42.56 -17.54
N ILE A 607 18.87 42.06 -16.64
CA ILE A 607 19.81 42.88 -15.85
C ILE A 607 20.94 43.41 -16.74
N LEU A 608 21.49 42.58 -17.63
CA LEU A 608 22.58 42.94 -18.55
C LEU A 608 22.16 44.02 -19.56
N LYS A 609 20.92 43.99 -20.06
CA LYS A 609 20.37 45.03 -20.96
C LYS A 609 20.40 46.43 -20.34
N ARG A 610 20.55 46.53 -19.02
CA ARG A 610 20.59 47.79 -18.26
C ARG A 610 22.00 48.16 -17.77
N ASN A 611 23.06 47.53 -18.30
CA ASN A 611 24.48 47.81 -18.00
C ASN A 611 24.91 47.58 -16.52
N VAL A 612 24.18 46.75 -15.78
CA VAL A 612 24.58 46.35 -14.42
C VAL A 612 25.45 45.10 -14.51
N LYS A 613 26.65 45.14 -13.92
CA LYS A 613 27.55 43.98 -13.84
C LYS A 613 27.28 43.20 -12.56
N CYS A 614 26.72 42.00 -12.68
CA CYS A 614 26.58 41.01 -11.62
C CYS A 614 26.94 39.63 -12.17
N SER A 615 27.41 38.73 -11.31
CA SER A 615 27.68 37.35 -11.71
C SER A 615 26.37 36.57 -11.87
N LYS A 616 26.35 35.58 -12.76
CA LYS A 616 25.18 34.69 -12.93
C LYS A 616 24.88 33.91 -11.65
N ASP A 617 25.90 33.48 -10.93
CA ASP A 617 25.77 32.76 -9.66
C ASP A 617 25.08 33.60 -8.58
N ASP A 618 25.37 34.92 -8.53
CA ASP A 618 24.69 35.84 -7.61
C ASP A 618 23.22 36.04 -7.97
N ILE A 619 22.89 36.09 -9.27
CA ILE A 619 21.50 36.16 -9.75
C ILE A 619 20.75 34.90 -9.32
N ILE A 620 21.31 33.72 -9.59
CA ILE A 620 20.70 32.43 -9.25
C ILE A 620 20.46 32.35 -7.74
N ARG A 621 21.49 32.66 -6.93
CA ARG A 621 21.38 32.62 -5.46
C ARG A 621 20.27 33.52 -4.94
N LYS A 622 20.19 34.77 -5.43
CA LYS A 622 19.18 35.72 -4.95
C LYS A 622 17.78 35.38 -5.46
N PHE A 623 17.68 34.90 -6.69
CA PHE A 623 16.43 34.38 -7.24
C PHE A 623 15.90 33.24 -6.37
N GLN A 624 16.77 32.26 -6.06
CA GLN A 624 16.44 31.09 -5.27
C GLN A 624 16.03 31.45 -3.83
N GLU A 625 16.69 32.43 -3.22
CA GLU A 625 16.30 32.95 -1.90
C GLU A 625 14.85 33.48 -1.89
N PHE A 626 14.46 34.27 -2.89
CA PHE A 626 13.07 34.75 -2.99
C PHE A 626 12.09 33.64 -3.36
N TYR A 627 12.54 32.67 -4.16
CA TYR A 627 11.70 31.61 -4.70
C TYR A 627 11.40 30.52 -3.68
N LEU A 628 12.42 29.95 -3.04
CA LEU A 628 12.30 28.90 -2.03
C LEU A 628 11.95 29.45 -0.65
N GLY A 629 12.24 30.73 -0.39
CA GLY A 629 12.08 31.33 0.93
C GLY A 629 13.19 30.95 1.91
N ASP A 630 13.00 31.28 3.17
CA ASP A 630 13.91 30.99 4.27
C ASP A 630 13.12 30.56 5.53
N ASN A 631 13.73 30.59 6.71
CA ASN A 631 13.06 30.18 7.94
C ASN A 631 11.93 31.13 8.39
N GLU A 632 11.85 32.34 7.81
CA GLU A 632 10.87 33.39 8.15
C GLU A 632 9.85 33.64 7.03
N ASP A 633 10.20 33.38 5.75
CA ASP A 633 9.31 33.46 4.58
C ASP A 633 9.14 32.07 3.92
N LYS A 634 7.89 31.67 3.65
CA LYS A 634 7.57 30.37 3.01
C LYS A 634 8.04 30.26 1.56
N GLY A 635 8.51 31.35 0.97
CA GLY A 635 8.96 31.39 -0.41
C GLY A 635 7.81 31.50 -1.41
N LEU A 636 8.15 31.99 -2.60
CA LEU A 636 7.17 32.19 -3.66
C LEU A 636 6.68 30.89 -4.30
N ILE A 637 7.45 29.79 -4.23
CA ILE A 637 7.05 28.45 -4.69
C ILE A 637 5.75 27.98 -4.03
N ASP A 638 5.48 28.43 -2.80
CA ASP A 638 4.33 28.00 -2.04
C ASP A 638 2.99 28.58 -2.54
N ASN A 639 3.06 29.62 -3.38
CA ASN A 639 1.91 30.26 -4.01
C ASN A 639 1.50 29.59 -5.34
N GLU A 640 2.30 28.64 -5.84
CA GLU A 640 2.02 27.94 -7.09
C GLU A 640 0.75 27.08 -6.98
N ARG A 641 0.02 27.00 -8.09
CA ARG A 641 -1.21 26.19 -8.20
C ARG A 641 -1.05 25.19 -9.33
N PHE A 642 -1.53 23.98 -9.08
CA PHE A 642 -1.62 22.97 -10.13
C PHE A 642 -2.85 23.25 -11.03
N LEU A 643 -2.64 23.33 -12.34
CA LEU A 643 -3.63 23.75 -13.32
C LEU A 643 -4.51 22.59 -13.82
N LEU A 644 -3.96 21.37 -13.85
CA LEU A 644 -4.67 20.19 -14.29
C LEU A 644 -5.46 19.57 -13.13
N THR A 645 -6.76 19.39 -13.30
CA THR A 645 -7.59 18.71 -12.30
C THR A 645 -7.20 17.24 -12.16
N LYS A 646 -7.37 16.68 -10.96
CA LYS A 646 -7.02 15.29 -10.67
C LYS A 646 -7.81 14.33 -11.55
N GLU A 647 -9.09 14.63 -11.77
CA GLU A 647 -10.00 13.84 -12.59
C GLU A 647 -9.52 13.74 -14.04
N VAL A 648 -9.05 14.85 -14.60
CA VAL A 648 -8.50 14.90 -15.96
C VAL A 648 -7.17 14.13 -16.02
N LEU A 649 -6.27 14.34 -15.05
CA LEU A 649 -4.99 13.64 -15.00
C LEU A 649 -5.18 12.12 -14.87
N GLU A 650 -6.11 11.66 -14.05
CA GLU A 650 -6.48 10.25 -13.93
C GLU A 650 -7.06 9.68 -15.23
N SER A 651 -7.86 10.47 -15.96
CA SER A 651 -8.38 10.08 -17.27
C SER A 651 -7.23 9.90 -18.28
N LEU A 652 -6.32 10.88 -18.36
CA LEU A 652 -5.17 10.82 -19.26
C LEU A 652 -4.25 9.65 -18.92
N TYR A 653 -4.02 9.38 -17.63
CA TYR A 653 -3.15 8.29 -17.21
C TYR A 653 -3.67 6.90 -17.61
N LYS A 654 -4.99 6.76 -17.78
CA LYS A 654 -5.63 5.54 -18.29
C LYS A 654 -5.55 5.41 -19.80
N GLU A 655 -5.43 6.53 -20.52
CA GLU A 655 -5.46 6.60 -22.00
C GLU A 655 -4.09 6.85 -22.62
N ALA A 656 -3.08 7.24 -21.83
CA ALA A 656 -1.71 7.52 -22.27
C ALA A 656 -0.68 7.30 -21.15
N ARG A 657 0.59 7.12 -21.55
CA ARG A 657 1.75 7.28 -20.65
C ARG A 657 2.08 8.77 -20.52
N LEU A 658 2.30 9.23 -19.30
CA LEU A 658 2.49 10.65 -19.03
C LEU A 658 3.93 10.91 -18.60
N GLY A 659 4.54 11.99 -19.07
CA GLY A 659 5.88 12.40 -18.65
C GLY A 659 6.00 13.91 -18.50
N ILE A 660 6.95 14.36 -17.70
CA ILE A 660 7.27 15.78 -17.53
C ILE A 660 8.65 16.05 -18.13
N VAL A 661 8.77 17.14 -18.89
CA VAL A 661 10.03 17.67 -19.41
C VAL A 661 10.09 19.14 -19.04
N THR A 662 10.86 19.49 -18.02
CA THR A 662 10.86 20.84 -17.44
C THR A 662 12.27 21.43 -17.37
N GLY A 663 12.35 22.76 -17.49
CA GLY A 663 13.58 23.52 -17.21
C GLY A 663 13.85 23.73 -15.71
N ARG A 664 13.02 23.17 -14.82
CA ARG A 664 13.17 23.28 -13.37
C ARG A 664 14.18 22.28 -12.80
N PRO A 665 14.79 22.61 -11.65
CA PRO A 665 15.46 21.64 -10.81
C PRO A 665 14.52 20.50 -10.39
N ARG A 666 15.06 19.28 -10.30
CA ARG A 666 14.27 18.08 -9.98
C ARG A 666 13.54 18.19 -8.63
N GLU A 667 14.22 18.69 -7.63
CA GLU A 667 13.68 18.81 -6.27
C GLU A 667 12.49 19.78 -6.22
N GLU A 668 12.52 20.87 -6.98
CA GLU A 668 11.41 21.83 -7.08
C GLU A 668 10.20 21.21 -7.78
N ALA A 669 10.43 20.47 -8.87
CA ALA A 669 9.38 19.76 -9.59
C ALA A 669 8.70 18.71 -8.69
N ARG A 670 9.48 17.92 -7.95
CA ARG A 670 8.96 16.93 -7.00
C ARG A 670 8.18 17.58 -5.86
N TYR A 671 8.70 18.65 -5.27
CA TYR A 671 8.02 19.37 -4.19
C TYR A 671 6.58 19.77 -4.57
N ILE A 672 6.39 20.34 -5.76
CA ILE A 672 5.05 20.73 -6.23
C ILE A 672 4.17 19.50 -6.49
N LEU A 673 4.70 18.48 -7.16
CA LEU A 673 3.94 17.26 -7.44
C LEU A 673 3.52 16.54 -6.16
N GLU A 674 4.39 16.47 -5.15
CA GLU A 674 4.09 15.89 -3.84
C GLU A 674 3.04 16.73 -3.09
N LYS A 675 3.20 18.07 -3.07
CA LYS A 675 2.27 19.00 -2.43
C LYS A 675 0.83 18.83 -2.92
N PHE A 676 0.65 18.55 -4.21
CA PHE A 676 -0.67 18.32 -4.80
C PHE A 676 -1.05 16.85 -4.96
N GLY A 677 -0.16 15.92 -4.59
CA GLY A 677 -0.37 14.47 -4.74
C GLY A 677 -0.59 14.06 -6.20
N MET A 678 0.29 14.51 -7.10
CA MET A 678 0.22 14.28 -8.55
C MET A 678 1.41 13.52 -9.13
N GLU A 679 2.51 13.35 -8.39
CA GLU A 679 3.75 12.72 -8.90
C GLU A 679 3.50 11.32 -9.48
N GLN A 680 2.60 10.57 -8.85
CA GLN A 680 2.31 9.17 -9.17
C GLN A 680 1.73 8.92 -10.57
N TYR A 681 1.25 9.97 -11.25
CA TYR A 681 0.68 9.86 -12.59
C TYR A 681 1.71 10.00 -13.72
N PHE A 682 2.94 10.40 -13.41
CA PHE A 682 3.98 10.62 -14.42
C PHE A 682 5.00 9.47 -14.41
N ASP A 683 5.11 8.78 -15.54
CA ASP A 683 6.03 7.66 -15.76
C ASP A 683 7.52 8.11 -15.75
N THR A 684 7.80 9.38 -16.02
CA THR A 684 9.14 9.97 -15.98
C THR A 684 9.10 11.48 -15.75
N ILE A 685 10.17 12.02 -15.13
CA ILE A 685 10.44 13.46 -15.02
C ILE A 685 11.86 13.70 -15.53
N ILE A 686 11.97 14.44 -16.64
CA ILE A 686 13.22 15.00 -17.14
C ILE A 686 13.32 16.43 -16.63
N ALA A 687 14.28 16.66 -15.73
CA ALA A 687 14.56 17.96 -15.12
C ALA A 687 15.83 18.58 -15.71
N MET A 688 16.15 19.82 -15.35
CA MET A 688 17.28 20.53 -15.95
C MET A 688 18.63 19.83 -15.75
N GLU A 689 18.80 19.11 -14.64
CA GLU A 689 20.02 18.35 -14.33
C GLU A 689 20.20 17.12 -15.24
N ASP A 690 19.14 16.67 -15.92
CA ASP A 690 19.23 15.61 -16.92
C ASP A 690 19.76 16.11 -18.27
N TYR A 691 19.78 17.43 -18.51
CA TYR A 691 20.13 17.97 -19.82
C TYR A 691 21.64 17.85 -20.06
N PRO A 692 22.08 17.30 -21.21
CA PRO A 692 23.47 17.41 -21.61
C PRO A 692 23.89 18.89 -21.74
N GLU A 693 25.16 19.20 -21.48
CA GLU A 693 25.67 20.57 -21.56
C GLU A 693 25.26 21.27 -22.88
N ASN A 694 24.65 22.45 -22.77
CA ASN A 694 24.15 23.27 -23.88
C ASN A 694 23.07 22.61 -24.76
N LYS A 695 22.34 21.60 -24.26
CA LYS A 695 21.22 20.93 -24.96
C LYS A 695 19.86 21.09 -24.27
N SER A 696 19.60 22.26 -23.69
CA SER A 696 18.27 22.67 -23.27
C SER A 696 17.36 22.97 -24.45
N LYS A 697 16.05 23.02 -24.21
CA LYS A 697 15.06 23.45 -25.22
C LYS A 697 15.53 24.79 -25.82
N PRO A 698 15.51 24.96 -27.17
CA PRO A 698 14.74 24.21 -28.16
C PRO A 698 15.40 22.92 -28.71
N ASP A 699 16.52 22.44 -28.17
CA ASP A 699 17.10 21.15 -28.54
C ASP A 699 16.16 19.99 -28.18
N PRO A 700 15.96 18.98 -29.06
CA PRO A 700 15.03 17.89 -28.81
C PRO A 700 15.51 16.85 -27.79
N CYS A 701 16.77 16.92 -27.33
CA CYS A 701 17.39 15.87 -26.50
C CYS A 701 16.57 15.55 -25.24
N SER A 702 16.02 16.57 -24.57
CA SER A 702 15.21 16.37 -23.36
C SER A 702 13.93 15.58 -23.61
N ILE A 703 13.28 15.82 -24.75
CA ILE A 703 12.11 15.07 -25.22
C ILE A 703 12.51 13.66 -25.63
N SER A 704 13.59 13.50 -26.40
CA SER A 704 14.12 12.18 -26.79
C SER A 704 14.45 11.32 -25.57
N MET A 705 15.07 11.90 -24.54
CA MET A 705 15.35 11.21 -23.29
C MET A 705 14.07 10.78 -22.56
N ALA A 706 13.02 11.61 -22.55
CA ALA A 706 11.73 11.24 -21.98
C ALA A 706 11.12 10.04 -22.71
N LEU A 707 11.14 10.08 -24.05
CA LEU A 707 10.64 9.01 -24.91
C LEU A 707 11.43 7.70 -24.74
N ASP A 708 12.76 7.80 -24.67
CA ASP A 708 13.63 6.65 -24.42
C ASP A 708 13.38 6.02 -23.06
N ARG A 709 13.20 6.83 -22.00
CA ARG A 709 12.83 6.33 -20.66
C ARG A 709 11.45 5.69 -20.63
N ILE A 710 10.49 6.22 -21.39
CA ILE A 710 9.13 5.65 -21.52
C ILE A 710 9.12 4.41 -22.43
N GLY A 711 10.10 4.27 -23.33
CA GLY A 711 10.22 3.16 -24.28
C GLY A 711 9.26 3.25 -25.47
N ARG A 712 8.85 4.46 -25.88
CA ARG A 712 7.88 4.69 -26.96
C ARG A 712 8.30 5.89 -27.82
N SER A 713 7.95 5.88 -29.10
CA SER A 713 8.37 6.90 -30.08
C SER A 713 7.27 7.85 -30.54
N ASN A 714 6.00 7.47 -30.43
CA ASN A 714 4.86 8.33 -30.77
C ASN A 714 4.41 9.10 -29.53
N ALA A 715 4.40 10.43 -29.61
CA ALA A 715 4.00 11.28 -28.49
C ALA A 715 3.36 12.58 -28.94
N VAL A 716 2.66 13.20 -27.99
CA VAL A 716 2.22 14.59 -28.07
C VAL A 716 2.89 15.36 -26.94
N TYR A 717 3.53 16.47 -27.29
CA TYR A 717 4.13 17.39 -26.35
C TYR A 717 3.20 18.56 -26.07
N ILE A 718 3.07 18.97 -24.82
CA ILE A 718 2.23 20.10 -24.40
C ILE A 718 3.12 21.14 -23.73
N GLY A 719 3.16 22.34 -24.30
CA GLY A 719 4.04 23.43 -23.87
C GLY A 719 3.37 24.79 -23.98
N ASP A 720 3.84 25.78 -23.24
CA ASP A 720 3.35 27.16 -23.29
C ASP A 720 4.29 28.10 -24.08
N SER A 721 5.51 27.65 -24.38
CA SER A 721 6.56 28.49 -24.98
C SER A 721 6.86 28.16 -26.45
N VAL A 722 7.51 29.10 -27.13
CA VAL A 722 8.02 28.90 -28.50
C VAL A 722 9.10 27.83 -28.56
N ASP A 723 9.95 27.75 -27.53
CA ASP A 723 11.06 26.80 -27.49
C ASP A 723 10.58 25.37 -27.26
N ASP A 724 9.47 25.18 -26.52
CA ASP A 724 8.75 23.90 -26.46
C ASP A 724 8.27 23.42 -27.83
N MET A 725 7.63 24.32 -28.60
CA MET A 725 7.10 23.97 -29.92
C MET A 725 8.23 23.59 -30.88
N LYS A 726 9.35 24.32 -30.84
CA LYS A 726 10.55 24.01 -31.62
C LYS A 726 11.20 22.69 -31.19
N ALA A 727 11.29 22.42 -29.89
CA ALA A 727 11.84 21.17 -29.37
C ALA A 727 10.99 19.97 -29.82
N ALA A 728 9.68 20.03 -29.65
CA ALA A 728 8.75 18.99 -30.10
C ALA A 728 8.82 18.75 -31.62
N LYS A 729 8.85 19.83 -32.41
CA LYS A 729 9.01 19.76 -33.86
C LYS A 729 10.35 19.12 -34.26
N SER A 730 11.44 19.46 -33.57
CA SER A 730 12.78 18.93 -33.82
C SER A 730 12.91 17.46 -33.40
N ALA A 731 12.16 17.05 -32.38
CA ALA A 731 12.02 15.66 -31.95
C ALA A 731 11.10 14.83 -32.87
N GLY A 732 10.42 15.48 -33.84
CA GLY A 732 9.53 14.81 -34.78
C GLY A 732 8.16 14.42 -34.20
N ILE A 733 7.73 15.02 -33.09
CA ILE A 733 6.46 14.72 -32.42
C ILE A 733 5.46 15.86 -32.55
N LYS A 734 4.18 15.57 -32.32
CA LYS A 734 3.11 16.59 -32.36
C LYS A 734 3.22 17.49 -31.14
N ALA A 735 2.87 18.78 -31.29
CA ALA A 735 2.91 19.76 -30.20
C ALA A 735 1.56 20.46 -30.03
N ILE A 736 1.06 20.58 -28.80
CA ILE A 736 -0.12 21.37 -28.44
C ILE A 736 0.36 22.55 -27.61
N GLY A 737 -0.02 23.76 -28.02
CA GLY A 737 0.26 24.98 -27.30
C GLY A 737 -0.78 25.25 -26.21
N VAL A 738 -0.35 25.72 -25.04
CA VAL A 738 -1.21 26.19 -23.96
C VAL A 738 -1.00 27.69 -23.78
N ILE A 739 -2.08 28.45 -23.67
CA ILE A 739 -2.02 29.89 -23.39
C ILE A 739 -2.26 30.08 -21.89
N PRO A 740 -1.29 30.62 -21.13
CA PRO A 740 -1.49 30.96 -19.72
C PRO A 740 -2.62 31.98 -19.56
N SER A 741 -3.41 31.86 -18.48
CA SER A 741 -4.62 32.65 -18.21
C SER A 741 -4.41 34.17 -18.17
N ASP A 742 -3.17 34.62 -17.97
CA ASP A 742 -2.81 36.00 -17.66
C ASP A 742 -2.21 36.78 -18.85
N THR A 743 -2.23 36.20 -20.07
CA THR A 743 -1.51 36.74 -21.24
C THR A 743 -2.46 37.22 -22.34
N ASN A 744 -2.08 38.29 -23.05
CA ASN A 744 -2.83 38.80 -24.20
C ASN A 744 -2.87 37.74 -25.33
N SER A 745 -4.03 37.10 -25.50
CA SER A 745 -4.17 35.76 -26.07
C SER A 745 -3.99 35.64 -27.58
N LYS A 746 -3.91 36.75 -28.32
CA LYS A 746 -3.96 36.73 -29.80
C LYS A 746 -2.57 36.59 -30.46
N SER A 747 -1.56 37.30 -29.97
CA SER A 747 -0.19 37.25 -30.53
C SER A 747 0.52 35.93 -30.23
N LEU A 748 0.46 35.46 -28.97
CA LEU A 748 1.12 34.22 -28.54
C LEU A 748 0.53 32.99 -29.25
N LYS A 749 -0.79 32.96 -29.47
CA LYS A 749 -1.44 31.88 -30.22
C LYS A 749 -0.89 31.74 -31.63
N GLU A 750 -0.77 32.84 -32.36
CA GLU A 750 -0.20 32.86 -33.72
C GLU A 750 1.26 32.42 -33.71
N LEU A 751 2.01 32.82 -32.67
CA LEU A 751 3.41 32.48 -32.49
C LEU A 751 3.63 30.98 -32.22
N LEU A 752 2.83 30.36 -31.35
CA LEU A 752 2.90 28.93 -31.05
C LEU A 752 2.57 28.09 -32.29
N VAL A 753 1.50 28.45 -33.02
CA VAL A 753 1.13 27.78 -34.28
C VAL A 753 2.25 27.90 -35.33
N LYS A 754 2.81 29.10 -35.49
CA LYS A 754 3.93 29.34 -36.43
C LYS A 754 5.16 28.49 -36.12
N ASN A 755 5.40 28.16 -34.86
CA ASN A 755 6.58 27.41 -34.42
C ASN A 755 6.36 25.90 -34.26
N GLY A 756 5.15 25.38 -34.48
CA GLY A 756 4.91 23.93 -34.54
C GLY A 756 3.68 23.42 -33.81
N ALA A 757 2.93 24.26 -33.10
CA ALA A 757 1.71 23.84 -32.42
C ALA A 757 0.63 23.44 -33.45
N ILE A 758 0.13 22.21 -33.38
CA ILE A 758 -0.97 21.73 -34.22
C ILE A 758 -2.33 22.27 -33.77
N LYS A 759 -2.43 22.58 -32.47
CA LYS A 759 -3.61 23.17 -31.83
C LYS A 759 -3.15 23.97 -30.63
N VAL A 760 -3.88 25.02 -30.30
CA VAL A 760 -3.61 25.87 -29.13
C VAL A 760 -4.88 25.98 -28.30
N ILE A 761 -4.77 25.66 -27.01
CA ILE A 761 -5.85 25.71 -26.02
C ILE A 761 -5.57 26.77 -24.97
N SER A 762 -6.64 27.27 -24.34
CA SER A 762 -6.56 28.26 -23.27
C SER A 762 -6.77 27.67 -21.88
N ASP A 763 -7.17 26.40 -21.80
CA ASP A 763 -7.35 25.66 -20.54
C ASP A 763 -6.80 24.25 -20.75
N ILE A 764 -5.80 23.88 -19.94
CA ILE A 764 -5.15 22.58 -20.01
C ILE A 764 -6.13 21.43 -19.71
N ASN A 765 -7.21 21.68 -18.98
CA ASN A 765 -8.21 20.65 -18.67
C ASN A 765 -9.01 20.18 -19.90
N GLN A 766 -8.90 20.87 -21.03
CA GLN A 766 -9.49 20.46 -22.31
C GLN A 766 -8.66 19.40 -23.05
N ILE A 767 -7.47 19.06 -22.53
CA ILE A 767 -6.54 18.18 -23.25
C ILE A 767 -7.11 16.81 -23.64
N PRO A 768 -7.97 16.12 -22.84
CA PRO A 768 -8.53 14.83 -23.27
C PRO A 768 -9.42 14.94 -24.52
N GLU A 769 -10.08 16.08 -24.74
CA GLU A 769 -10.89 16.32 -25.93
C GLU A 769 -10.04 16.67 -27.15
N VAL A 770 -8.83 17.17 -26.92
CA VAL A 770 -7.90 17.58 -27.99
C VAL A 770 -7.10 16.40 -28.53
N LEU A 771 -6.84 15.40 -27.69
CA LEU A 771 -6.09 14.19 -28.06
C LEU A 771 -6.95 13.15 -28.80
N LYS A 772 -8.29 13.27 -28.73
CA LYS A 772 -9.27 12.50 -29.52
C LYS A 772 -9.41 13.09 -30.92
#